data_AF-A0A915EXX8-F1
#
_entry.id   AF-A0A915EXX8-F1
#
_cell.length_a   1.000
_cell.length_b   1.000
_cell.length_c   1.000
_cell.angle_alpha   90.00
_cell.angle_beta   90.00
_cell.angle_gamma   90.00
#
_symmetry.space_group_name_H-M   'P 1'
#
loop_
_entity.id
_entity.type
_entity.pdbx_description
1 polymer ?
#
loop_
_entity_poly.entity_id
_entity_poly.type
_entity_poly.pdbx_seq_one_letter_code
_entity_poly.pdbx_strand_id
1 'polypeptide(L)'
;MGFMLFLVDMGSCLSCLRGSRKLGHPTHPLDAEEALSEVPVSFPSYSKSHPLAPPEHTSFSSLYFTLDDCSMKYLSCAQPSHTSPISTNHHPRDRDCIIGQVKGIQHISEREPENEDSDPSINVRREIIFIKGKNRRQSWYLELLKRMKRLENRRPNTTTEMYLDCSTVSKPDSRATIRAVAIAICLLIRSGSTMGVAKADLDIFDETLHPMKIEQSPDEDPNRPPSLKTVHRFIRKIFQNAQLSPECAIVAMVYLERLLHGGPLYLGVANWKRILLCAILLASKVWDDQAVWNVDYCQILDELKVDDVNELERQFLEIIQFNINIPSSVYTKYYFDIRDLTVSTHEFTRLSVETARDLEACSQSILNFNLGLDTTDRYRLRRATSLGAYDVQRRSRPLDCSPPLSTHSCTTCNPSVPRLLPGAQTMKSFMYLVYSPIELVITSFLTQHCFYSPVTGVHAMEVPSVGDCEVDFDDNDKLSIMPLGAGQEVGRSCILLTFKGKKIILDCGIHPGLHNKESLPFIDAIPEIETTDLILISHYHLDHCGALPFLLLKTNVRAKCYMTHATRAIYRYLLADFVKVSNSGILEQSLYTDGDIVQSLEKIDPIDFHQELEVNGIKFSAYHAGHVLGAAMFLIEIAGVKILYTGDFSRQEDRHLMCAEVPPHRPDILITESTYGIHIHDKREEREKRFTSLVHDIISRGGRCLIPAFALGRAQELMLILDEYWAAHPELQDVPIYYASQLACKCMAVYQTFIAAMNDRIRNQVANNNPFCFRFISNLQSRNHLDDSGPCVVLASPGMMQSGLSRELFENWCTDKRNGVIIAGYCVEGTPAKQILSQPAEVPTMSGQMLPLKCSVEYISFSAHTDYQQTSEFIRELKPNYVVLVHGEQNEMMRLAGALQREYEDDENCHLEIFTPKNCESVNLRFKGEKVAKVLGSLAKTRGSGSFEGMKAGDSERESLSGVLVKKNFAYHIITPTELPVYTELATTVVTQVIAIPFSGSASLLQFHLTMIAGKVKVIEHSEESVTFIVFDEVTVTWQSNVVRIKWVANPVNDMYADAIQSVVLRASPTSSGTLSTLREPDFNQFCGALGVMLQDAFGPDCLKASGGVVDPKADRLRVDVDENVVEIDLKGLTVKCLKNSKLEQLVHAMIRRLNHSLSPV
;
A
#
# COMPACT_ATOMS: atom_id res chain seq x y z
N MET A 1 35.37 -48.93 35.50
CA MET A 1 34.51 -49.63 34.53
C MET A 1 34.02 -48.59 33.55
N GLY A 2 34.32 -48.61 32.25
CA GLY A 2 35.15 -49.50 31.41
C GLY A 2 34.68 -49.32 29.96
N PHE A 3 35.52 -49.31 28.91
CA PHE A 3 36.96 -49.56 28.86
C PHE A 3 37.50 -49.07 27.48
N MET A 4 38.67 -48.38 27.45
CA MET A 4 39.61 -48.35 26.30
C MET A 4 39.13 -47.74 24.93
N LEU A 5 39.97 -47.48 23.90
CA LEU A 5 41.41 -47.76 23.65
C LEU A 5 42.01 -46.67 22.69
N PHE A 6 43.12 -46.03 23.10
CA PHE A 6 44.30 -45.54 22.33
C PHE A 6 44.16 -44.50 21.17
N LEU A 7 45.08 -43.56 20.92
CA LEU A 7 46.58 -43.46 20.96
C LEU A 7 47.36 -44.11 19.80
N VAL A 8 47.76 -43.27 18.83
CA VAL A 8 49.03 -43.26 18.04
C VAL A 8 49.23 -41.77 17.66
N ASP A 9 50.27 -41.00 17.94
CA ASP A 9 51.74 -41.15 18.17
C ASP A 9 52.60 -40.87 16.91
N MET A 10 53.73 -40.16 17.11
CA MET A 10 54.76 -39.74 16.13
C MET A 10 54.29 -38.79 14.99
N GLY A 11 55.12 -37.87 14.44
CA GLY A 11 56.52 -37.58 14.74
C GLY A 11 57.10 -36.42 13.91
N SER A 12 58.29 -35.99 14.29
CA SER A 12 59.04 -34.79 13.86
C SER A 12 59.44 -34.66 12.36
N CYS A 13 59.44 -33.42 11.84
CA CYS A 13 60.31 -32.87 10.78
C CYS A 13 59.97 -31.35 10.66
N LEU A 14 60.80 -30.33 10.92
CA LEU A 14 62.25 -30.07 10.90
C LEU A 14 62.85 -29.77 9.51
N SER A 15 63.29 -28.51 9.33
CA SER A 15 64.05 -27.94 8.19
C SER A 15 63.26 -27.77 6.87
N CYS A 16 63.54 -26.83 5.95
CA CYS A 16 64.49 -25.70 5.88
C CYS A 16 64.05 -24.79 4.70
N LEU A 17 64.08 -23.44 4.74
CA LEU A 17 65.17 -22.59 4.19
C LEU A 17 64.84 -21.08 4.23
N ARG A 18 65.80 -20.29 4.74
CA ARG A 18 66.29 -18.94 4.32
C ARG A 18 65.35 -17.91 3.63
N GLY A 19 65.35 -16.62 4.00
CA GLY A 19 66.01 -15.94 5.13
C GLY A 19 66.28 -14.43 4.95
N SER A 20 66.87 -13.81 6.00
CA SER A 20 67.70 -12.56 6.01
C SER A 20 67.04 -11.23 5.59
N ARG A 21 67.15 -10.08 6.30
CA ARG A 21 68.20 -9.46 7.16
C ARG A 21 67.51 -8.61 8.28
N LYS A 22 67.97 -8.54 9.55
CA LYS A 22 69.06 -7.68 10.15
C LYS A 22 68.92 -6.17 9.81
N LEU A 23 69.02 -5.17 10.72
CA LEU A 23 69.50 -4.99 12.13
C LEU A 23 68.55 -3.99 12.90
N GLY A 24 68.62 -3.73 14.22
CA GLY A 24 69.53 -4.15 15.31
C GLY A 24 69.18 -3.57 16.70
N HIS A 25 69.93 -4.03 17.73
CA HIS A 25 69.86 -3.70 19.17
C HIS A 25 70.91 -2.62 19.58
N PRO A 26 70.96 -2.05 20.82
CA PRO A 26 70.85 -2.67 22.18
C PRO A 26 69.92 -1.87 23.17
N THR A 27 69.90 -1.94 24.52
CA THR A 27 70.78 -2.54 25.58
C THR A 27 69.99 -2.88 26.89
N HIS A 28 70.64 -3.56 27.83
CA HIS A 28 70.28 -3.84 29.25
C HIS A 28 71.03 -2.87 30.23
N PRO A 29 71.09 -3.04 31.60
CA PRO A 29 70.47 -4.01 32.58
C PRO A 29 69.73 -3.28 33.76
N LEU A 30 69.25 -3.84 34.89
CA LEU A 30 69.79 -4.80 35.91
C LEU A 30 68.67 -5.36 36.86
N ASP A 31 68.85 -6.60 37.33
CA ASP A 31 68.74 -7.17 38.72
C ASP A 31 67.52 -6.89 39.65
N ALA A 32 67.05 -7.79 40.54
CA ALA A 32 67.29 -9.23 40.81
C ALA A 32 66.24 -9.81 41.81
N GLU A 33 66.11 -11.16 41.88
CA GLU A 33 65.80 -12.06 43.04
C GLU A 33 64.56 -11.79 43.96
N GLU A 34 63.91 -12.76 44.65
CA GLU A 34 64.22 -14.17 45.00
C GLU A 34 62.95 -15.01 45.35
N ALA A 35 63.10 -16.35 45.38
CA ALA A 35 62.40 -17.40 46.18
C ALA A 35 60.84 -17.40 46.36
N LEU A 36 60.07 -18.41 45.88
CA LEU A 36 59.95 -19.83 46.31
C LEU A 36 59.21 -20.11 47.64
N SER A 37 58.03 -20.74 47.56
CA SER A 37 57.67 -21.95 48.34
C SER A 37 56.42 -22.63 47.78
N GLU A 38 56.22 -23.92 48.07
CA GLU A 38 55.48 -24.87 47.24
C GLU A 38 54.55 -25.77 48.08
N VAL A 39 53.32 -26.07 47.60
CA VAL A 39 52.43 -27.23 47.92
C VAL A 39 51.98 -27.49 49.41
N PRO A 40 51.13 -28.51 49.76
CA PRO A 40 49.85 -28.99 49.20
C PRO A 40 48.72 -29.37 50.23
N VAL A 41 47.64 -30.00 49.71
CA VAL A 41 46.70 -31.04 50.25
C VAL A 41 45.42 -30.74 51.09
N SER A 42 44.35 -31.43 50.65
CA SER A 42 43.42 -32.32 51.39
C SER A 42 42.01 -31.87 51.84
N PHE A 43 41.02 -32.63 51.35
CA PHE A 43 39.68 -32.84 51.91
C PHE A 43 39.74 -33.69 53.21
N PRO A 44 38.65 -33.73 53.99
CA PRO A 44 37.91 -35.00 54.06
C PRO A 44 36.38 -34.90 54.09
N SER A 45 35.72 -36.03 53.79
CA SER A 45 34.29 -36.29 53.90
C SER A 45 33.94 -37.02 55.20
N TYR A 46 32.68 -37.00 55.66
CA TYR A 46 32.04 -38.12 56.41
C TYR A 46 30.50 -38.02 56.42
N SER A 47 29.79 -39.04 56.93
CA SER A 47 28.42 -39.39 56.50
C SER A 47 27.49 -40.03 57.56
N LYS A 48 26.17 -39.99 57.27
CA LYS A 48 25.07 -40.95 57.60
C LYS A 48 24.21 -40.87 58.89
N SER A 49 22.90 -41.05 58.62
CA SER A 49 21.82 -41.85 59.28
C SER A 49 21.05 -41.39 60.55
N HIS A 50 19.77 -41.00 60.35
CA HIS A 50 18.47 -41.64 60.78
C HIS A 50 18.23 -42.15 62.24
N PRO A 51 16.97 -42.48 62.68
CA PRO A 51 15.62 -42.34 62.06
C PRO A 51 14.48 -41.80 62.99
N LEU A 52 13.27 -41.58 62.43
CA LEU A 52 11.92 -42.06 62.87
C LEU A 52 10.76 -41.07 62.57
N ALA A 53 9.64 -41.64 62.09
CA ALA A 53 8.32 -41.05 61.80
C ALA A 53 7.25 -42.06 62.30
N PRO A 54 5.93 -42.08 61.94
CA PRO A 54 5.04 -41.17 61.18
C PRO A 54 3.71 -40.94 62.01
N PRO A 55 2.45 -40.93 61.50
CA PRO A 55 1.84 -40.65 60.18
C PRO A 55 0.81 -39.47 60.28
N GLU A 56 -0.09 -39.08 59.36
CA GLU A 56 -0.96 -39.71 58.32
C GLU A 56 -1.40 -38.63 57.28
N HIS A 57 -1.94 -38.89 56.07
CA HIS A 57 -1.68 -39.90 55.04
C HIS A 57 -2.33 -39.44 53.70
N THR A 58 -1.56 -39.44 52.58
CA THR A 58 -1.86 -39.92 51.19
C THR A 58 -3.20 -39.62 50.47
N SER A 59 -3.36 -39.61 49.13
CA SER A 59 -2.54 -40.04 47.95
C SER A 59 -3.00 -39.25 46.70
N PHE A 60 -2.15 -38.80 45.76
CA PHE A 60 -1.43 -39.55 44.69
C PHE A 60 -2.31 -40.35 43.70
N SER A 61 -2.29 -39.97 42.40
CA SER A 61 -1.70 -40.81 41.32
C SER A 61 -1.70 -40.12 39.94
N SER A 62 -0.71 -40.45 39.12
CA SER A 62 -0.39 -39.95 37.77
C SER A 62 -1.02 -40.77 36.62
N LEU A 63 -1.06 -40.22 35.38
CA LEU A 63 -0.82 -41.01 34.15
C LEU A 63 -0.52 -40.14 32.90
N TYR A 64 0.33 -40.68 32.02
CA TYR A 64 0.66 -40.19 30.66
C TYR A 64 -0.44 -40.60 29.64
N PHE A 65 -0.57 -39.88 28.52
CA PHE A 65 -0.49 -40.43 27.14
C PHE A 65 -0.47 -39.31 26.06
N THR A 66 -0.38 -39.68 24.78
CA THR A 66 0.22 -38.90 23.67
C THR A 66 -0.72 -38.65 22.48
N LEU A 67 -0.38 -37.59 21.71
CA LEU A 67 -0.44 -37.47 20.24
C LEU A 67 -1.79 -37.45 19.46
N ASP A 68 -1.75 -36.58 18.44
CA ASP A 68 -2.38 -36.62 17.11
C ASP A 68 -3.84 -36.24 16.81
N ASP A 69 -3.92 -35.28 15.88
CA ASP A 69 -4.69 -35.25 14.64
C ASP A 69 -6.05 -34.54 14.46
N CYS A 70 -6.06 -33.78 13.34
CA CYS A 70 -7.14 -33.55 12.38
C CYS A 70 -8.51 -32.94 12.78
N SER A 71 -8.61 -31.63 12.55
CA SER A 71 -9.48 -31.02 11.50
C SER A 71 -11.04 -31.06 11.55
N MET A 72 -11.60 -29.89 11.21
CA MET A 72 -12.85 -29.64 10.46
C MET A 72 -14.25 -29.74 11.11
N LYS A 73 -14.96 -28.60 10.93
CA LYS A 73 -16.37 -28.42 10.49
C LYS A 73 -17.54 -28.68 11.47
N TYR A 74 -18.29 -27.59 11.68
CA TYR A 74 -19.75 -27.46 11.53
C TYR A 74 -20.58 -28.76 11.44
N LEU A 75 -21.49 -28.95 12.40
CA LEU A 75 -22.92 -29.24 12.13
C LEU A 75 -23.78 -29.00 13.38
N SER A 76 -25.11 -29.11 13.21
CA SER A 76 -26.11 -28.28 13.90
C SER A 76 -26.91 -28.95 15.03
N CYS A 77 -27.47 -28.08 15.89
CA CYS A 77 -28.74 -28.20 16.64
C CYS A 77 -29.21 -29.55 17.22
N ALA A 78 -29.27 -29.61 18.56
CA ALA A 78 -30.38 -30.25 19.26
C ALA A 78 -30.65 -29.63 20.66
N GLN A 79 -31.90 -29.28 20.91
CA GLN A 79 -32.55 -29.12 22.23
C GLN A 79 -33.88 -29.94 22.14
N PRO A 80 -34.53 -30.40 23.23
CA PRO A 80 -34.70 -29.68 24.52
C PRO A 80 -34.81 -30.55 25.80
N SER A 81 -34.99 -29.91 26.97
CA SER A 81 -36.21 -30.02 27.83
C SER A 81 -35.97 -29.61 29.30
N HIS A 82 -37.05 -29.20 29.98
CA HIS A 82 -37.05 -28.57 31.31
C HIS A 82 -37.07 -29.58 32.48
N THR A 83 -36.54 -29.17 33.65
CA THR A 83 -37.32 -29.16 34.93
C THR A 83 -36.60 -28.41 36.06
N SER A 84 -37.38 -27.80 36.94
CA SER A 84 -37.05 -27.20 38.24
C SER A 84 -38.06 -27.77 39.29
N PRO A 85 -38.14 -27.42 40.60
CA PRO A 85 -37.54 -26.26 41.33
C PRO A 85 -37.16 -26.43 42.84
N ILE A 86 -36.73 -25.31 43.50
CA ILE A 86 -37.01 -24.92 44.93
C ILE A 86 -36.27 -25.71 46.06
N SER A 87 -35.82 -25.14 47.20
CA SER A 87 -35.82 -23.77 47.79
C SER A 87 -34.92 -23.67 49.06
N THR A 88 -34.42 -22.46 49.39
CA THR A 88 -34.43 -21.75 50.72
C THR A 88 -33.14 -20.96 51.02
N ASN A 89 -33.10 -19.92 51.87
CA ASN A 89 -33.91 -18.68 51.99
C ASN A 89 -33.27 -17.77 53.07
N HIS A 90 -33.00 -16.47 52.82
CA HIS A 90 -33.08 -15.37 53.82
C HIS A 90 -32.78 -13.98 53.21
N HIS A 91 -33.39 -12.95 53.80
CA HIS A 91 -33.60 -11.55 53.33
C HIS A 91 -33.65 -10.63 54.61
N PRO A 92 -33.80 -9.27 54.61
CA PRO A 92 -34.61 -8.45 53.66
C PRO A 92 -34.22 -6.96 53.41
N ARG A 93 -35.03 -6.32 52.53
CA ARG A 93 -35.33 -4.85 52.35
C ARG A 93 -34.48 -3.99 51.39
N ASP A 94 -34.88 -4.03 50.12
CA ASP A 94 -34.80 -2.89 49.19
C ASP A 94 -36.21 -2.36 48.84
N ARG A 95 -36.29 -1.14 48.28
CA ARG A 95 -37.56 -0.51 47.83
C ARG A 95 -37.72 -0.60 46.31
N ASP A 96 -38.96 -0.76 45.88
CA ASP A 96 -39.34 -1.12 44.51
C ASP A 96 -38.99 -0.06 43.44
N CYS A 97 -38.52 -0.55 42.29
CA CYS A 97 -38.70 0.14 41.01
C CYS A 97 -39.09 -0.88 39.92
N ILE A 98 -39.90 -0.44 38.96
CA ILE A 98 -40.84 -1.31 38.24
C ILE A 98 -40.16 -2.12 37.11
N ILE A 99 -39.95 -3.42 37.31
CA ILE A 99 -39.54 -4.34 36.24
C ILE A 99 -40.77 -5.00 35.60
N GLY A 100 -41.27 -4.38 34.54
CA GLY A 100 -42.30 -4.93 33.65
C GLY A 100 -41.69 -5.75 32.51
N GLN A 101 -41.61 -7.07 32.69
CA GLN A 101 -41.31 -8.13 31.70
C GLN A 101 -40.93 -7.71 30.26
N VAL A 102 -39.65 -7.89 29.89
CA VAL A 102 -39.25 -8.13 28.49
C VAL A 102 -38.54 -9.48 28.42
N LYS A 103 -39.11 -10.43 27.68
CA LYS A 103 -38.50 -11.74 27.40
C LYS A 103 -37.47 -11.60 26.29
N GLY A 104 -36.34 -12.30 26.42
CA GLY A 104 -35.47 -12.73 25.31
C GLY A 104 -34.89 -11.63 24.44
N ILE A 105 -33.72 -11.11 24.80
CA ILE A 105 -32.94 -10.21 23.94
C ILE A 105 -32.20 -11.06 22.89
N GLN A 106 -32.69 -11.07 21.64
CA GLN A 106 -31.94 -11.62 20.49
C GLN A 106 -30.71 -10.76 20.16
N HIS A 107 -29.67 -11.40 19.64
CA HIS A 107 -28.43 -10.77 19.18
C HIS A 107 -28.69 -9.76 18.04
N ILE A 108 -27.81 -8.76 17.88
CA ILE A 108 -28.02 -7.64 16.96
C ILE A 108 -28.16 -8.09 15.49
N SER A 109 -27.46 -9.16 15.09
CA SER A 109 -27.52 -9.73 13.74
C SER A 109 -28.85 -10.37 13.37
N GLU A 110 -29.68 -10.76 14.35
CA GLU A 110 -30.93 -11.51 14.11
C GLU A 110 -32.16 -10.61 13.97
N ARG A 111 -31.98 -9.28 14.00
CA ARG A 111 -33.08 -8.30 13.96
C ARG A 111 -33.29 -7.65 12.59
N GLU A 112 -32.38 -7.88 11.65
CA GLU A 112 -32.59 -7.53 10.24
C GLU A 112 -33.01 -8.81 9.50
N PRO A 113 -34.05 -8.78 8.65
CA PRO A 113 -34.50 -9.97 7.96
C PRO A 113 -33.49 -10.37 6.89
N GLU A 114 -32.92 -11.57 7.03
CA GLU A 114 -32.28 -12.25 5.90
C GLU A 114 -33.30 -12.43 4.77
N ASN A 115 -33.06 -11.80 3.62
CA ASN A 115 -33.42 -12.35 2.31
C ASN A 115 -32.76 -11.59 1.17
N GLU A 116 -32.50 -12.35 0.11
CA GLU A 116 -31.93 -11.93 -1.16
C GLU A 116 -32.87 -10.95 -1.89
N ASP A 117 -32.32 -9.82 -2.37
CA ASP A 117 -32.43 -9.34 -3.76
C ASP A 117 -32.30 -7.79 -3.89
N SER A 118 -31.27 -7.40 -4.64
CA SER A 118 -31.06 -6.09 -5.31
C SER A 118 -30.79 -4.83 -4.46
N ASP A 119 -29.75 -4.10 -4.88
CA ASP A 119 -29.25 -2.84 -4.33
C ASP A 119 -30.30 -1.71 -4.35
N PRO A 120 -30.56 -1.01 -3.21
CA PRO A 120 -31.49 0.12 -3.16
C PRO A 120 -31.07 1.33 -4.02
N SER A 121 -29.84 1.40 -4.53
CA SER A 121 -29.42 2.43 -5.51
C SER A 121 -30.27 2.43 -6.80
N ILE A 122 -30.93 1.31 -7.10
CA ILE A 122 -31.64 1.06 -8.36
C ILE A 122 -33.11 1.53 -8.33
N ASN A 123 -33.70 1.83 -7.16
CA ASN A 123 -35.15 2.13 -7.08
C ASN A 123 -35.54 3.28 -6.13
N VAL A 124 -35.60 4.49 -6.70
CA VAL A 124 -35.94 5.77 -6.04
C VAL A 124 -37.38 5.85 -5.47
N ARG A 125 -38.23 4.82 -5.64
CA ARG A 125 -39.66 4.84 -5.25
C ARG A 125 -40.04 3.86 -4.12
N ARG A 126 -39.11 3.14 -3.50
CA ARG A 126 -39.41 2.23 -2.36
C ARG A 126 -39.33 2.96 -1.01
N GLU A 127 -40.42 2.92 -0.23
CA GLU A 127 -40.45 3.44 1.15
C GLU A 127 -39.80 2.47 2.16
N ILE A 128 -39.30 3.01 3.27
CA ILE A 128 -38.46 2.29 4.26
C ILE A 128 -39.30 1.38 5.16
N ILE A 129 -38.76 0.20 5.46
CA ILE A 129 -39.37 -0.88 6.28
C ILE A 129 -39.88 -0.39 7.66
N PHE A 130 -39.21 0.57 8.30
CA PHE A 130 -39.63 1.13 9.60
C PHE A 130 -40.98 1.88 9.59
N ILE A 131 -41.55 2.20 8.43
CA ILE A 131 -42.84 2.90 8.30
C ILE A 131 -44.05 1.95 8.53
N LYS A 132 -43.84 0.63 8.61
CA LYS A 132 -44.93 -0.35 8.84
C LYS A 132 -45.34 -0.56 10.31
N GLY A 133 -44.74 0.15 11.27
CA GLY A 133 -45.17 0.13 12.66
C GLY A 133 -46.58 0.71 12.83
N LYS A 134 -47.58 -0.12 13.17
CA LYS A 134 -49.02 0.23 13.28
C LYS A 134 -49.38 1.28 14.37
N ASN A 135 -48.42 1.88 15.07
CA ASN A 135 -48.68 2.83 16.15
C ASN A 135 -48.78 4.28 15.64
N ARG A 136 -49.95 4.89 15.88
CA ARG A 136 -50.33 6.25 15.46
C ARG A 136 -49.60 7.34 16.28
N ARG A 137 -48.28 7.47 16.13
CA ARG A 137 -47.57 8.74 16.34
C ARG A 137 -47.13 9.24 14.97
N GLN A 138 -47.63 10.40 14.56
CA GLN A 138 -47.36 10.96 13.24
C GLN A 138 -45.86 11.27 13.15
N SER A 139 -45.13 10.56 12.28
CA SER A 139 -43.73 10.86 12.03
C SER A 139 -43.62 12.28 11.47
N TRP A 140 -42.86 13.13 12.15
CA TRP A 140 -42.63 14.53 11.78
C TRP A 140 -42.08 14.64 10.34
N TYR A 141 -41.38 13.60 9.87
CA TYR A 141 -40.92 13.40 8.51
C TYR A 141 -42.02 13.58 7.45
N LEU A 142 -43.22 13.04 7.69
CA LEU A 142 -44.38 13.19 6.79
C LEU A 142 -44.94 14.62 6.75
N GLU A 143 -44.80 15.38 7.84
CA GLU A 143 -45.22 16.78 7.90
C GLU A 143 -44.16 17.73 7.33
N LEU A 144 -42.87 17.36 7.45
CA LEU A 144 -41.75 17.99 6.75
C LEU A 144 -41.92 17.84 5.23
N LEU A 145 -42.12 16.61 4.73
CA LEU A 145 -42.37 16.34 3.31
C LEU A 145 -43.58 17.10 2.75
N LYS A 146 -44.68 17.22 3.51
CA LYS A 146 -45.83 18.06 3.11
C LYS A 146 -45.49 19.54 3.02
N ARG A 147 -44.59 20.05 3.87
CA ARG A 147 -44.11 21.44 3.78
C ARG A 147 -43.13 21.64 2.63
N MET A 148 -42.25 20.67 2.34
CA MET A 148 -41.35 20.67 1.18
C MET A 148 -42.16 20.72 -0.14
N LYS A 149 -43.21 19.89 -0.27
CA LYS A 149 -44.12 19.93 -1.43
C LYS A 149 -44.89 21.25 -1.63
N ARG A 150 -44.92 22.15 -0.65
CA ARG A 150 -45.48 23.51 -0.83
C ARG A 150 -44.47 24.51 -1.40
N LEU A 151 -43.18 24.21 -1.35
CA LEU A 151 -42.10 25.01 -1.96
C LEU A 151 -41.83 24.64 -3.42
N GLU A 152 -42.26 23.45 -3.86
CA GLU A 152 -42.13 22.92 -5.23
C GLU A 152 -42.86 23.72 -6.34
N ASN A 153 -43.65 24.75 -6.00
CA ASN A 153 -44.43 25.54 -6.96
C ASN A 153 -43.62 26.57 -7.78
N ARG A 154 -42.36 26.27 -8.11
CA ARG A 154 -41.58 27.01 -9.12
C ARG A 154 -41.36 26.13 -10.34
N ARG A 155 -41.89 26.57 -11.49
CA ARG A 155 -41.72 25.87 -12.79
C ARG A 155 -40.24 25.73 -13.14
N PRO A 156 -39.80 24.58 -13.69
CA PRO A 156 -38.48 24.48 -14.30
C PRO A 156 -38.44 25.30 -15.59
N ASN A 157 -37.45 26.19 -15.72
CA ASN A 157 -37.14 26.84 -16.99
C ASN A 157 -36.25 25.94 -17.83
N THR A 158 -36.56 25.84 -19.13
CA THR A 158 -35.78 25.10 -20.11
C THR A 158 -34.65 25.96 -20.68
N THR A 159 -33.46 25.94 -20.08
CA THR A 159 -32.17 26.17 -20.76
C THR A 159 -31.00 25.80 -19.85
N THR A 160 -29.86 25.44 -20.46
CA THR A 160 -28.66 24.90 -19.81
C THR A 160 -27.89 25.92 -18.97
N GLU A 161 -28.12 25.91 -17.65
CA GLU A 161 -27.17 26.42 -16.65
C GLU A 161 -26.95 25.36 -15.56
N MET A 162 -25.85 24.61 -15.66
CA MET A 162 -25.43 23.69 -14.59
C MET A 162 -24.70 24.46 -13.50
N TYR A 163 -25.32 24.47 -12.33
CA TYR A 163 -24.77 24.94 -11.08
C TYR A 163 -24.19 23.74 -10.32
N LEU A 164 -22.95 23.86 -9.87
CA LEU A 164 -22.30 22.84 -9.06
C LEU A 164 -22.22 23.29 -7.61
N ASP A 165 -22.49 22.33 -6.74
CA ASP A 165 -22.32 22.44 -5.31
C ASP A 165 -21.27 21.41 -4.93
N CYS A 166 -20.15 21.89 -4.38
CA CYS A 166 -19.00 21.06 -4.01
C CYS A 166 -19.28 20.14 -2.81
N SER A 167 -20.44 20.29 -2.16
CA SER A 167 -20.93 19.40 -1.12
C SER A 167 -21.29 18.02 -1.69
N THR A 168 -20.61 16.98 -1.19
CA THR A 168 -20.88 15.57 -1.50
C THR A 168 -21.33 14.83 -0.24
N VAL A 169 -21.98 13.66 -0.38
CA VAL A 169 -22.34 12.79 0.76
C VAL A 169 -21.12 12.45 1.63
N SER A 170 -19.97 12.26 0.98
CA SER A 170 -18.68 11.89 1.58
C SER A 170 -17.86 13.06 2.15
N LYS A 171 -18.18 14.30 1.76
CA LYS A 171 -17.61 15.56 2.28
C LYS A 171 -18.65 16.66 2.13
N PRO A 172 -19.52 16.85 3.14
CA PRO A 172 -20.59 17.82 3.08
C PRO A 172 -20.07 19.22 3.43
N ASP A 173 -20.52 20.27 2.74
CA ASP A 173 -20.11 21.64 3.08
C ASP A 173 -20.54 21.98 4.52
N SER A 174 -19.57 22.32 5.36
CA SER A 174 -19.81 22.50 6.80
C SER A 174 -20.77 23.65 7.10
N ARG A 175 -20.69 24.74 6.33
CA ARG A 175 -21.47 25.95 6.57
C ARG A 175 -22.92 25.76 6.13
N ALA A 176 -23.16 25.10 5.00
CA ALA A 176 -24.49 24.74 4.51
C ALA A 176 -25.12 23.68 5.40
N THR A 177 -24.40 22.62 5.76
CA THR A 177 -24.90 21.49 6.56
C THR A 177 -25.29 21.92 7.97
N ILE A 178 -24.42 22.65 8.69
CA ILE A 178 -24.75 23.19 10.03
C ILE A 178 -25.96 24.14 9.97
N ARG A 179 -26.10 24.91 8.88
CA ARG A 179 -27.25 25.82 8.67
C ARG A 179 -28.54 25.06 8.35
N ALA A 180 -28.46 23.99 7.58
CA ALA A 180 -29.58 23.11 7.23
C ALA A 180 -30.10 22.37 8.48
N VAL A 181 -29.19 21.81 9.27
CA VAL A 181 -29.48 21.16 10.56
C VAL A 181 -30.11 22.17 11.54
N ALA A 182 -29.59 23.41 11.62
CA ALA A 182 -30.21 24.46 12.42
C ALA A 182 -31.64 24.83 11.97
N ILE A 183 -31.94 24.80 10.66
CA ILE A 183 -33.30 24.99 10.13
C ILE A 183 -34.21 23.83 10.57
N ALA A 184 -33.77 22.58 10.42
CA ALA A 184 -34.51 21.41 10.84
C ALA A 184 -34.83 21.44 12.35
N ILE A 185 -33.86 21.77 13.20
CA ILE A 185 -34.03 21.90 14.66
C ILE A 185 -34.99 23.05 15.00
N CYS A 186 -34.88 24.22 14.35
CA CYS A 186 -35.85 25.30 14.54
C CYS A 186 -37.28 24.90 14.14
N LEU A 187 -37.45 24.06 13.12
CA LEU A 187 -38.76 23.51 12.75
C LEU A 187 -39.26 22.52 13.80
N LEU A 188 -38.40 21.63 14.30
CA LEU A 188 -38.72 20.66 15.36
C LEU A 188 -39.19 21.35 16.65
N ILE A 189 -38.44 22.35 17.14
CA ILE A 189 -38.82 23.12 18.36
C ILE A 189 -40.18 23.80 18.15
N ARG A 190 -40.42 24.39 16.97
CA ARG A 190 -41.71 25.04 16.64
C ARG A 190 -42.87 24.05 16.53
N SER A 191 -42.64 22.81 16.10
CA SER A 191 -43.67 21.76 16.16
C SER A 191 -43.90 21.27 17.58
N GLY A 192 -42.83 21.03 18.36
CA GLY A 192 -42.95 20.60 19.76
C GLY A 192 -43.72 21.62 20.63
N SER A 193 -43.52 22.93 20.41
CA SER A 193 -44.30 23.99 21.06
C SER A 193 -45.82 23.95 20.78
N THR A 194 -46.32 23.14 19.84
CA THR A 194 -47.76 22.99 19.55
C THR A 194 -48.39 21.74 20.16
N MET A 195 -47.58 20.83 20.71
CA MET A 195 -48.03 19.65 21.45
C MET A 195 -47.77 19.90 22.93
N GLY A 196 -48.83 20.00 23.73
CA GLY A 196 -48.73 20.34 25.16
C GLY A 196 -47.80 19.39 25.93
N VAL A 197 -47.08 19.95 26.92
CA VAL A 197 -46.05 19.25 27.70
C VAL A 197 -46.59 17.97 28.32
N ALA A 198 -46.19 16.83 27.75
CA ALA A 198 -46.34 15.53 28.41
C ALA A 198 -45.30 15.43 29.52
N LYS A 199 -45.75 15.46 30.77
CA LYS A 199 -44.89 15.30 31.94
C LYS A 199 -44.39 13.85 31.99
N ALA A 200 -43.12 13.65 31.70
CA ALA A 200 -42.37 12.43 31.97
C ALA A 200 -41.22 12.80 32.89
N ASP A 201 -40.95 11.99 33.91
CA ASP A 201 -40.03 12.29 35.02
C ASP A 201 -38.56 12.19 34.56
N LEU A 202 -38.11 13.17 33.78
CA LEU A 202 -36.78 13.27 33.17
C LEU A 202 -36.20 14.68 33.37
N ASP A 203 -36.14 15.11 34.64
CA ASP A 203 -35.75 16.44 35.10
C ASP A 203 -34.42 16.94 34.51
N ILE A 204 -33.48 16.04 34.20
CA ILE A 204 -32.13 16.38 33.70
C ILE A 204 -32.11 17.12 32.35
N PHE A 205 -33.14 16.95 31.52
CA PHE A 205 -33.24 17.65 30.23
C PHE A 205 -33.90 19.03 30.35
N ASP A 206 -34.47 19.38 31.51
CA ASP A 206 -35.16 20.65 31.73
C ASP A 206 -34.16 21.78 32.05
N GLU A 207 -34.07 22.77 31.16
CA GLU A 207 -33.21 23.95 31.30
C GLU A 207 -33.68 24.91 32.40
N THR A 208 -34.87 24.74 32.97
CA THR A 208 -35.34 25.49 34.15
C THR A 208 -34.83 24.91 35.46
N LEU A 209 -34.60 23.59 35.51
CA LEU A 209 -34.00 22.89 36.64
C LEU A 209 -32.47 22.86 36.54
N HIS A 210 -31.94 22.69 35.32
CA HIS A 210 -30.51 22.61 35.03
C HIS A 210 -30.09 23.67 33.97
N PRO A 211 -30.00 24.96 34.33
CA PRO A 211 -29.78 26.05 33.38
C PRO A 211 -28.38 26.02 32.74
N MET A 212 -28.32 26.30 31.43
CA MET A 212 -27.07 26.53 30.70
C MET A 212 -26.94 28.01 30.30
N LYS A 213 -25.97 28.73 30.89
CA LYS A 213 -25.67 30.12 30.49
C LYS A 213 -24.76 30.14 29.27
N ILE A 214 -25.38 30.31 28.11
CA ILE A 214 -24.68 30.66 26.87
C ILE A 214 -25.21 32.02 26.46
N GLU A 215 -24.30 32.98 26.22
CA GLU A 215 -24.59 34.40 25.94
C GLU A 215 -25.94 34.63 25.23
N GLN A 216 -26.95 34.95 26.03
CA GLN A 216 -28.24 35.40 25.51
C GLN A 216 -28.00 36.74 24.84
N SER A 217 -28.36 36.88 23.56
CA SER A 217 -28.47 38.23 23.00
C SER A 217 -29.59 38.98 23.73
N PRO A 218 -29.45 40.29 24.03
CA PRO A 218 -30.41 41.05 24.86
C PRO A 218 -31.88 41.06 24.40
N ASP A 219 -32.18 40.58 23.18
CA ASP A 219 -33.51 40.53 22.56
C ASP A 219 -34.25 39.18 22.69
N GLU A 220 -33.74 38.20 23.45
CA GLU A 220 -34.33 36.84 23.52
C GLU A 220 -35.31 36.64 24.69
N ASP A 221 -36.61 36.56 24.38
CA ASP A 221 -37.68 36.15 25.31
C ASP A 221 -37.59 34.63 25.59
N PRO A 222 -37.36 34.19 26.85
CA PRO A 222 -37.20 32.77 27.19
C PRO A 222 -38.46 31.93 27.00
N ASN A 223 -39.64 32.54 26.87
CA ASN A 223 -40.90 31.82 26.62
C ASN A 223 -41.21 31.65 25.12
N ARG A 224 -40.34 32.14 24.22
CA ARG A 224 -40.56 32.14 22.77
C ARG A 224 -39.61 31.14 22.07
N PRO A 225 -40.07 30.37 21.06
CA PRO A 225 -39.19 29.47 20.32
C PRO A 225 -38.01 30.23 19.67
N PRO A 226 -36.77 29.69 19.77
CA PRO A 226 -35.55 30.40 19.43
C PRO A 226 -35.46 30.78 17.95
N SER A 227 -34.69 31.82 17.66
CA SER A 227 -34.44 32.24 16.29
C SER A 227 -33.48 31.27 15.58
N LEU A 228 -33.55 31.22 14.25
CA LEU A 228 -32.57 30.44 13.45
C LEU A 228 -31.13 30.91 13.71
N LYS A 229 -30.92 32.21 13.97
CA LYS A 229 -29.59 32.74 14.30
C LYS A 229 -29.08 32.18 15.64
N THR A 230 -29.97 31.97 16.61
CA THR A 230 -29.69 31.44 17.95
C THR A 230 -29.24 29.99 17.88
N VAL A 231 -30.05 29.13 17.28
CA VAL A 231 -29.76 27.68 17.13
C VAL A 231 -28.50 27.47 16.28
N HIS A 232 -28.36 28.20 15.17
CA HIS A 232 -27.16 28.15 14.33
C HIS A 232 -25.90 28.64 15.05
N ARG A 233 -25.97 29.69 15.89
CA ARG A 233 -24.84 30.16 16.70
C ARG A 233 -24.42 29.12 17.74
N PHE A 234 -25.39 28.47 18.39
CA PHE A 234 -25.13 27.42 19.39
C PHE A 234 -24.41 26.21 18.77
N ILE A 235 -24.97 25.62 17.71
CA ILE A 235 -24.33 24.47 17.02
C ILE A 235 -22.95 24.86 16.51
N ARG A 236 -22.83 26.03 15.85
CA ARG A 236 -21.56 26.51 15.33
C ARG A 236 -20.50 26.70 16.42
N LYS A 237 -20.85 27.21 17.62
CA LYS A 237 -19.90 27.36 18.73
C LYS A 237 -19.33 26.01 19.17
N ILE A 238 -20.18 24.98 19.29
CA ILE A 238 -19.74 23.63 19.66
C ILE A 238 -18.83 23.05 18.58
N PHE A 239 -19.25 23.09 17.31
CA PHE A 239 -18.47 22.52 16.20
C PHE A 239 -17.12 23.23 15.99
N GLN A 240 -17.06 24.56 16.18
CA GLN A 240 -15.81 25.31 16.07
C GLN A 240 -14.86 25.06 17.25
N ASN A 241 -15.37 24.96 18.49
CA ASN A 241 -14.53 24.77 19.67
C ASN A 241 -14.06 23.31 19.84
N ALA A 242 -14.92 22.34 19.55
CA ALA A 242 -14.60 20.91 19.62
C ALA A 242 -14.03 20.35 18.29
N GLN A 243 -13.83 21.19 17.27
CA GLN A 243 -13.28 20.82 15.95
C GLN A 243 -14.00 19.65 15.25
N LEU A 244 -15.32 19.57 15.40
CA LEU A 244 -16.13 18.44 14.92
C LEU A 244 -16.34 18.45 13.40
N SER A 245 -16.41 17.25 12.82
CA SER A 245 -16.73 17.07 11.40
C SER A 245 -18.16 17.50 11.08
N PRO A 246 -18.46 18.04 9.87
CA PRO A 246 -19.83 18.37 9.48
C PRO A 246 -20.75 17.15 9.36
N GLU A 247 -20.20 15.95 9.16
CA GLU A 247 -20.89 14.66 9.17
C GLU A 247 -21.56 14.38 10.53
N CYS A 248 -20.91 14.75 11.64
CA CYS A 248 -21.49 14.65 12.99
C CYS A 248 -22.80 15.44 13.14
N ALA A 249 -23.02 16.52 12.36
CA ALA A 249 -24.28 17.26 12.41
C ALA A 249 -25.47 16.46 11.84
N ILE A 250 -25.20 15.56 10.89
CA ILE A 250 -26.19 14.69 10.24
C ILE A 250 -26.47 13.49 11.15
N VAL A 251 -25.42 12.90 11.73
CA VAL A 251 -25.51 11.83 12.74
C VAL A 251 -26.32 12.29 13.96
N ALA A 252 -26.05 13.50 14.48
CA ALA A 252 -26.80 14.08 15.59
C ALA A 252 -28.30 14.24 15.27
N MET A 253 -28.68 14.53 14.01
CA MET A 253 -30.09 14.56 13.59
C MET A 253 -30.75 13.17 13.58
N VAL A 254 -30.00 12.11 13.23
CA VAL A 254 -30.52 10.72 13.32
C VAL A 254 -30.72 10.32 14.78
N TYR A 255 -29.80 10.67 15.68
CA TYR A 255 -29.97 10.41 17.12
C TYR A 255 -31.11 11.22 17.74
N LEU A 256 -31.30 12.47 17.31
CA LEU A 256 -32.44 13.30 17.70
C LEU A 256 -33.78 12.68 17.25
N GLU A 257 -33.87 12.14 16.02
CA GLU A 257 -35.04 11.39 15.57
C GLU A 257 -35.28 10.13 16.44
N ARG A 258 -34.23 9.34 16.73
CA ARG A 258 -34.33 8.14 17.56
C ARG A 258 -34.86 8.45 18.95
N LEU A 259 -34.38 9.52 19.59
CA LEU A 259 -34.86 9.98 20.88
C LEU A 259 -36.35 10.37 20.83
N LEU A 260 -36.76 11.13 19.82
CA LEU A 260 -38.13 11.66 19.68
C LEU A 260 -39.16 10.61 19.21
N HIS A 261 -38.75 9.54 18.53
CA HIS A 261 -39.62 8.40 18.20
C HIS A 261 -39.62 7.30 19.26
N GLY A 262 -38.48 7.03 19.91
CA GLY A 262 -38.31 5.96 20.91
C GLY A 262 -38.82 6.33 22.31
N GLY A 263 -38.76 7.62 22.67
CA GLY A 263 -39.08 8.09 24.03
C GLY A 263 -40.44 8.80 24.20
N PRO A 264 -40.74 9.25 25.42
CA PRO A 264 -41.86 10.16 25.73
C PRO A 264 -41.48 11.65 25.55
N LEU A 265 -40.24 11.96 25.17
CA LEU A 265 -39.70 13.32 25.09
C LEU A 265 -40.15 14.08 23.84
N TYR A 266 -40.32 15.40 23.98
CA TYR A 266 -40.58 16.35 22.90
C TYR A 266 -39.53 17.47 22.93
N LEU A 267 -39.06 17.91 21.76
CA LEU A 267 -38.13 19.03 21.64
C LEU A 267 -38.89 20.36 21.75
N GLY A 268 -38.67 21.11 22.83
CA GLY A 268 -39.38 22.34 23.17
C GLY A 268 -38.46 23.45 23.65
N VAL A 269 -39.05 24.63 23.97
CA VAL A 269 -38.28 25.83 24.32
C VAL A 269 -37.44 25.66 25.60
N ALA A 270 -37.86 24.79 26.51
CA ALA A 270 -37.24 24.55 27.81
C ALA A 270 -36.24 23.37 27.86
N ASN A 271 -35.97 22.65 26.77
CA ASN A 271 -35.07 21.49 26.80
C ASN A 271 -34.16 21.31 25.55
N TRP A 272 -34.32 22.17 24.53
CA TRP A 272 -33.69 21.95 23.23
C TRP A 272 -32.16 22.01 23.25
N LYS A 273 -31.54 22.82 24.12
CA LYS A 273 -30.08 22.94 24.16
C LYS A 273 -29.43 21.70 24.76
N ARG A 274 -29.98 21.18 25.87
CA ARG A 274 -29.47 19.99 26.56
C ARG A 274 -29.58 18.73 25.70
N ILE A 275 -30.75 18.53 25.09
CA ILE A 275 -30.99 17.41 24.17
C ILE A 275 -30.06 17.47 22.95
N LEU A 276 -29.90 18.66 22.35
CA LEU A 276 -29.04 18.85 21.18
C LEU A 276 -27.55 18.69 21.49
N LEU A 277 -27.10 19.17 22.66
CA LEU A 277 -25.72 18.98 23.14
C LEU A 277 -25.41 17.49 23.26
N CYS A 278 -26.30 16.70 23.88
CA CYS A 278 -26.12 15.26 24.02
C CYS A 278 -26.04 14.54 22.65
N ALA A 279 -26.93 14.90 21.72
CA ALA A 279 -26.94 14.30 20.39
C ALA A 279 -25.64 14.59 19.60
N ILE A 280 -25.04 15.77 19.77
CA ILE A 280 -23.76 16.15 19.16
C ILE A 280 -22.58 15.43 19.84
N LEU A 281 -22.61 15.29 21.17
CA LEU A 281 -21.59 14.59 21.95
C LEU A 281 -21.56 13.08 21.66
N LEU A 282 -22.73 12.46 21.51
CA LEU A 282 -22.82 11.06 21.08
C LEU A 282 -22.41 10.90 19.61
N ALA A 283 -22.71 11.88 18.74
CA ALA A 283 -22.29 11.84 17.34
C ALA A 283 -20.76 11.86 17.20
N SER A 284 -20.06 12.75 17.91
CA SER A 284 -18.60 12.84 17.84
C SER A 284 -17.90 11.57 18.33
N LYS A 285 -18.34 11.01 19.47
CA LYS A 285 -17.78 9.77 20.04
C LYS A 285 -17.96 8.54 19.15
N VAL A 286 -19.02 8.48 18.36
CA VAL A 286 -19.32 7.32 17.49
C VAL A 286 -18.79 7.50 16.07
N TRP A 287 -18.67 8.73 15.58
CA TRP A 287 -18.38 9.00 14.16
C TRP A 287 -17.00 9.60 13.88
N ASP A 288 -16.48 10.48 14.74
CA ASP A 288 -15.19 11.16 14.50
C ASP A 288 -13.98 10.37 15.03
N ASP A 289 -14.21 9.32 15.84
CA ASP A 289 -13.21 8.39 16.41
C ASP A 289 -12.06 9.10 17.18
N GLN A 290 -12.26 10.38 17.51
CA GLN A 290 -11.41 11.16 18.41
C GLN A 290 -11.87 10.91 19.85
N ALA A 291 -10.95 10.50 20.72
CA ALA A 291 -11.21 10.27 22.13
C ALA A 291 -11.39 11.58 22.92
N VAL A 292 -12.49 12.30 22.64
CA VAL A 292 -12.94 13.49 23.38
C VAL A 292 -13.70 13.02 24.63
N TRP A 293 -13.14 13.29 25.80
CA TRP A 293 -13.75 12.93 27.08
C TRP A 293 -14.83 13.95 27.44
N ASN A 294 -15.78 13.56 28.30
CA ASN A 294 -16.80 14.50 28.78
C ASN A 294 -16.18 15.70 29.53
N VAL A 295 -14.99 15.52 30.09
CA VAL A 295 -14.14 16.57 30.67
C VAL A 295 -13.81 17.67 29.66
N ASP A 296 -13.56 17.33 28.40
CA ASP A 296 -13.19 18.29 27.36
C ASP A 296 -14.41 19.12 26.94
N TYR A 297 -15.59 18.51 26.87
CA TYR A 297 -16.86 19.24 26.67
C TYR A 297 -17.18 20.19 27.84
N CYS A 298 -16.82 19.83 29.08
CA CYS A 298 -16.90 20.72 30.24
C CYS A 298 -15.90 21.88 30.17
N GLN A 299 -14.71 21.69 29.60
CA GLN A 299 -13.75 22.79 29.35
C GLN A 299 -14.19 23.72 28.21
N ILE A 300 -14.94 23.21 27.22
CA ILE A 300 -15.49 24.00 26.10
C ILE A 300 -16.74 24.80 26.52
N LEU A 301 -17.42 24.35 27.58
CA LEU A 301 -18.63 24.93 28.14
C LEU A 301 -18.43 25.16 29.66
N ASP A 302 -17.67 26.20 30.01
CA ASP A 302 -17.13 26.58 31.35
C ASP A 302 -18.07 26.47 32.59
N GLU A 303 -19.37 26.22 32.42
CA GLU A 303 -20.35 26.09 33.51
C GLU A 303 -20.97 24.66 33.66
N LEU A 304 -20.54 23.65 32.88
CA LEU A 304 -21.03 22.26 33.01
C LEU A 304 -20.12 21.38 33.86
N LYS A 305 -20.71 20.59 34.78
CA LYS A 305 -20.00 19.58 35.58
C LYS A 305 -19.92 18.25 34.83
N VAL A 306 -18.80 17.54 35.00
CA VAL A 306 -18.57 16.22 34.38
C VAL A 306 -19.67 15.21 34.76
N ASP A 307 -20.11 15.21 36.02
CA ASP A 307 -21.18 14.32 36.50
C ASP A 307 -22.54 14.58 35.81
N ASP A 308 -22.87 15.86 35.54
CA ASP A 308 -24.10 16.27 34.86
C ASP A 308 -24.07 15.85 33.38
N VAL A 309 -22.91 15.94 32.72
CA VAL A 309 -22.72 15.45 31.33
C VAL A 309 -22.76 13.92 31.26
N ASN A 310 -22.15 13.21 32.21
CA ASN A 310 -22.16 11.75 32.28
C ASN A 310 -23.59 11.20 32.46
N GLU A 311 -24.37 11.77 33.38
CA GLU A 311 -25.75 11.34 33.62
C GLU A 311 -26.68 11.70 32.45
N LEU A 312 -26.48 12.87 31.82
CA LEU A 312 -27.21 13.29 30.62
C LEU A 312 -26.93 12.37 29.42
N GLU A 313 -25.69 11.91 29.26
CA GLU A 313 -25.32 10.90 28.25
C GLU A 313 -25.94 9.52 28.55
N ARG A 314 -25.87 9.06 29.80
CA ARG A 314 -26.46 7.78 30.25
C ARG A 314 -27.97 7.74 29.95
N GLN A 315 -28.69 8.77 30.36
CA GLN A 315 -30.14 8.90 30.17
C GLN A 315 -30.52 8.94 28.68
N PHE A 316 -29.74 9.62 27.84
CA PHE A 316 -29.98 9.64 26.39
C PHE A 316 -29.77 8.25 25.76
N LEU A 317 -28.69 7.56 26.12
CA LEU A 317 -28.37 6.21 25.64
C LEU A 317 -29.46 5.19 26.02
N GLU A 318 -29.99 5.26 27.24
CA GLU A 318 -31.08 4.41 27.71
C GLU A 318 -32.38 4.63 26.91
N ILE A 319 -32.73 5.90 26.62
CA ILE A 319 -33.93 6.24 25.84
C ILE A 319 -33.81 5.78 24.38
N ILE A 320 -32.64 5.85 23.76
CA ILE A 320 -32.40 5.28 22.42
C ILE A 320 -32.11 3.77 22.44
N GLN A 321 -32.22 3.11 23.60
CA GLN A 321 -31.95 1.68 23.80
C GLN A 321 -30.57 1.23 23.28
N PHE A 322 -29.56 2.08 23.47
CA PHE A 322 -28.18 1.90 22.97
C PHE A 322 -28.08 1.70 21.44
N ASN A 323 -29.13 2.06 20.68
CA ASN A 323 -29.12 1.98 19.22
C ASN A 323 -28.32 3.14 18.61
N ILE A 324 -26.99 3.00 18.59
CA ILE A 324 -26.05 3.98 18.04
C ILE A 324 -25.62 3.71 16.59
N ASN A 325 -25.80 2.49 16.07
CA ASN A 325 -25.38 2.12 14.71
C ASN A 325 -26.21 2.87 13.63
N ILE A 326 -25.58 3.42 12.60
CA ILE A 326 -26.24 4.12 11.49
C ILE A 326 -25.78 3.51 10.14
N PRO A 327 -26.66 2.79 9.42
CA PRO A 327 -26.35 2.32 8.07
C PRO A 327 -26.12 3.48 7.09
N SER A 328 -25.20 3.30 6.14
CA SER A 328 -24.84 4.33 5.14
C SER A 328 -26.03 4.80 4.31
N SER A 329 -27.04 3.95 4.08
CA SER A 329 -28.30 4.30 3.40
C SER A 329 -29.15 5.29 4.20
N VAL A 330 -29.19 5.17 5.53
CA VAL A 330 -29.88 6.11 6.42
C VAL A 330 -29.16 7.45 6.44
N TYR A 331 -27.84 7.44 6.61
CA TYR A 331 -27.01 8.65 6.57
C TYR A 331 -27.16 9.41 5.25
N THR A 332 -27.04 8.70 4.12
CA THR A 332 -27.14 9.28 2.77
C THR A 332 -28.50 9.93 2.53
N LYS A 333 -29.58 9.29 2.98
CA LYS A 333 -30.93 9.84 2.89
C LYS A 333 -31.06 11.13 3.71
N TYR A 334 -30.61 11.13 4.96
CA TYR A 334 -30.65 12.31 5.82
C TYR A 334 -29.85 13.48 5.25
N TYR A 335 -28.69 13.21 4.65
CA TYR A 335 -27.89 14.23 3.98
C TYR A 335 -28.68 14.96 2.87
N PHE A 336 -29.34 14.22 1.97
CA PHE A 336 -30.13 14.82 0.89
C PHE A 336 -31.41 15.51 1.42
N ASP A 337 -32.17 14.86 2.30
CA ASP A 337 -33.41 15.40 2.88
C ASP A 337 -33.16 16.72 3.65
N ILE A 338 -32.01 16.84 4.33
CA ILE A 338 -31.59 18.07 5.03
C ILE A 338 -31.11 19.14 4.04
N ARG A 339 -30.38 18.77 2.99
CA ARG A 339 -29.85 19.69 1.97
C ARG A 339 -30.97 20.42 1.22
N ASP A 340 -32.06 19.72 0.87
CA ASP A 340 -33.24 20.27 0.21
C ASP A 340 -33.88 21.44 0.99
N LEU A 341 -33.75 21.47 2.33
CA LEU A 341 -34.24 22.57 3.17
C LEU A 341 -33.49 23.90 2.92
N THR A 342 -32.32 23.87 2.27
CA THR A 342 -31.48 25.07 2.04
C THR A 342 -31.41 25.55 0.59
N VAL A 343 -31.90 24.75 -0.38
CA VAL A 343 -31.82 25.03 -1.83
C VAL A 343 -32.44 26.38 -2.22
N SER A 344 -33.42 26.87 -1.46
CA SER A 344 -34.04 28.19 -1.67
C SER A 344 -33.21 29.40 -1.20
N THR A 345 -32.01 29.18 -0.63
CA THR A 345 -31.21 30.24 0.05
C THR A 345 -29.72 30.29 -0.30
N HIS A 346 -29.23 29.39 -1.17
CA HIS A 346 -27.85 29.43 -1.67
C HIS A 346 -27.76 30.13 -3.02
N GLU A 347 -26.82 31.08 -3.12
CA GLU A 347 -26.29 31.54 -4.41
C GLU A 347 -25.32 30.46 -4.91
N PHE A 348 -25.74 29.69 -5.91
CA PHE A 348 -24.89 28.67 -6.50
C PHE A 348 -23.81 29.32 -7.38
N THR A 349 -22.59 28.77 -7.34
CA THR A 349 -21.51 29.18 -8.24
C THR A 349 -21.64 28.49 -9.60
N ARG A 350 -21.33 29.23 -10.67
CA ARG A 350 -21.43 28.72 -12.05
C ARG A 350 -20.25 27.80 -12.36
N LEU A 351 -20.52 26.64 -12.97
CA LEU A 351 -19.47 25.74 -13.47
C LEU A 351 -18.57 26.45 -14.49
N SER A 352 -17.26 26.49 -14.23
CA SER A 352 -16.26 26.99 -15.17
C SER A 352 -15.76 25.87 -16.11
N VAL A 353 -15.12 26.25 -17.22
CA VAL A 353 -14.54 25.28 -18.18
C VAL A 353 -13.38 24.50 -17.54
N GLU A 354 -12.66 25.10 -16.60
CA GLU A 354 -11.57 24.46 -15.85
C GLU A 354 -12.13 23.41 -14.89
N THR A 355 -13.07 23.79 -14.02
CA THR A 355 -13.69 22.85 -13.06
C THR A 355 -14.46 21.72 -13.77
N ALA A 356 -14.98 21.95 -14.97
CA ALA A 356 -15.60 20.90 -15.78
C ALA A 356 -14.58 19.84 -16.26
N ARG A 357 -13.36 20.27 -16.64
CA ARG A 357 -12.27 19.34 -17.02
C ARG A 357 -11.73 18.57 -15.83
N ASP A 358 -11.62 19.20 -14.67
CA ASP A 358 -11.19 18.52 -13.44
C ASP A 358 -12.20 17.43 -13.01
N LEU A 359 -13.50 17.70 -13.19
CA LEU A 359 -14.56 16.73 -12.96
C LEU A 359 -14.60 15.63 -14.03
N GLU A 360 -14.30 15.94 -15.29
CA GLU A 360 -14.14 14.95 -16.37
C GLU A 360 -12.97 14.00 -16.07
N ALA A 361 -11.83 14.52 -15.62
CA ALA A 361 -10.68 13.72 -15.19
C ALA A 361 -11.02 12.83 -13.97
N CYS A 362 -11.75 13.35 -12.98
CA CYS A 362 -12.24 12.55 -11.85
C CYS A 362 -13.22 11.45 -12.30
N SER A 363 -14.12 11.76 -13.24
CA SER A 363 -15.09 10.82 -13.82
C SER A 363 -14.40 9.69 -14.60
N GLN A 364 -13.36 10.01 -15.37
CA GLN A 364 -12.52 9.01 -16.04
C GLN A 364 -11.82 8.09 -15.03
N SER A 365 -11.33 8.60 -13.89
CA SER A 365 -10.78 7.76 -12.81
C SER A 365 -11.83 6.81 -12.22
N ILE A 366 -13.09 7.25 -12.06
CA ILE A 366 -14.20 6.42 -11.55
C ILE A 366 -14.67 5.38 -12.58
N LEU A 367 -14.64 5.72 -13.87
CA LEU A 367 -14.90 4.76 -14.96
C LEU A 367 -13.83 3.67 -15.01
N ASN A 368 -12.55 4.02 -14.83
CA ASN A 368 -11.46 3.05 -14.73
C ASN A 368 -11.64 2.12 -13.52
N PHE A 369 -12.04 2.66 -12.36
CA PHE A 369 -12.36 1.88 -11.16
C PHE A 369 -13.49 0.86 -11.39
N ASN A 370 -14.60 1.26 -12.03
CA ASN A 370 -15.72 0.35 -12.33
C ASN A 370 -15.40 -0.68 -13.44
N LEU A 371 -14.37 -0.42 -14.25
CA LEU A 371 -13.83 -1.37 -15.23
C LEU A 371 -12.77 -2.31 -14.63
N GLY A 372 -12.51 -2.23 -13.33
CA GLY A 372 -11.55 -3.09 -12.61
C GLY A 372 -10.08 -2.79 -12.90
N LEU A 373 -9.79 -1.72 -13.64
CA LEU A 373 -8.44 -1.30 -14.00
C LEU A 373 -7.83 -0.49 -12.84
N ASP A 374 -6.83 -1.09 -12.20
CA ASP A 374 -6.02 -0.58 -11.08
C ASP A 374 -6.61 -0.78 -9.66
N THR A 375 -5.97 -1.67 -8.88
CA THR A 375 -6.37 -2.02 -7.50
C THR A 375 -6.03 -0.95 -6.45
N THR A 376 -5.42 0.17 -6.86
CA THR A 376 -4.82 1.17 -5.96
C THR A 376 -5.79 2.26 -5.50
N ASP A 377 -6.94 2.43 -6.15
CA ASP A 377 -7.69 3.70 -6.11
C ASP A 377 -8.74 3.87 -4.99
N ARG A 378 -8.92 2.86 -4.11
CA ARG A 378 -9.73 3.03 -2.87
C ARG A 378 -9.29 4.23 -2.01
N TYR A 379 -8.00 4.59 -2.05
CA TYR A 379 -7.46 5.74 -1.30
C TYR A 379 -7.43 7.05 -2.10
N ARG A 380 -7.30 7.02 -3.44
CA ARG A 380 -7.29 8.26 -4.26
C ARG A 380 -8.67 8.94 -4.29
N LEU A 381 -9.77 8.18 -4.28
CA LEU A 381 -11.13 8.73 -4.18
C LEU A 381 -11.34 9.61 -2.92
N ARG A 382 -10.68 9.27 -1.80
CA ARG A 382 -10.68 10.11 -0.57
C ARG A 382 -9.84 11.39 -0.70
N ARG A 383 -8.86 11.42 -1.61
CA ARG A 383 -7.85 12.50 -1.74
C ARG A 383 -8.23 13.58 -2.76
N ALA A 384 -8.89 13.23 -3.86
CA ALA A 384 -9.38 14.22 -4.84
C ALA A 384 -10.34 15.24 -4.19
N THR A 385 -11.07 14.81 -3.16
CA THR A 385 -12.02 15.64 -2.43
C THR A 385 -11.40 16.47 -1.28
N SER A 386 -10.08 16.43 -1.01
CA SER A 386 -9.45 17.19 0.10
C SER A 386 -8.58 18.40 -0.31
N LEU A 387 -8.35 18.64 -1.60
CA LEU A 387 -7.34 19.61 -2.07
C LEU A 387 -7.84 21.04 -2.31
N GLY A 388 -9.10 21.36 -1.97
CA GLY A 388 -9.72 22.66 -2.28
C GLY A 388 -9.59 23.77 -1.20
N ALA A 389 -8.79 23.59 -0.14
CA ALA A 389 -8.94 24.38 1.10
C ALA A 389 -7.68 25.11 1.60
N TYR A 390 -6.95 25.82 0.72
CA TYR A 390 -6.01 26.87 1.12
C TYR A 390 -5.92 27.99 0.05
N ASP A 391 -6.87 28.93 0.06
CA ASP A 391 -6.59 30.39 0.09
C ASP A 391 -7.88 31.25 0.03
N VAL A 392 -8.42 31.69 1.18
CA VAL A 392 -9.23 32.93 1.29
C VAL A 392 -9.12 33.55 2.70
N GLN A 393 -8.00 34.23 3.00
CA GLN A 393 -7.98 35.26 4.07
C GLN A 393 -7.04 36.43 3.75
N ARG A 394 -7.46 37.34 2.85
CA ARG A 394 -7.02 38.74 2.92
C ARG A 394 -8.18 39.74 2.87
N ARG A 395 -8.07 40.69 3.80
CA ARG A 395 -9.09 41.63 4.28
C ARG A 395 -9.66 42.54 3.20
N SER A 396 -10.97 42.80 3.28
CA SER A 396 -11.62 43.95 2.66
C SER A 396 -11.64 45.15 3.62
N ARG A 397 -11.31 46.36 3.12
CA ARG A 397 -11.91 47.65 3.50
C ARG A 397 -11.68 48.68 2.36
N PRO A 398 -12.55 49.70 2.20
CA PRO A 398 -12.73 50.44 0.95
C PRO A 398 -12.04 51.82 0.94
N LEU A 399 -11.96 52.46 -0.24
CA LEU A 399 -12.14 53.92 -0.44
C LEU A 399 -12.13 54.34 -1.94
N ASP A 400 -13.13 55.16 -2.26
CA ASP A 400 -13.36 56.18 -3.31
C ASP A 400 -12.41 56.49 -4.52
N CYS A 401 -13.09 56.81 -5.64
CA CYS A 401 -12.88 57.91 -6.61
C CYS A 401 -11.52 58.17 -7.33
N SER A 402 -11.52 57.89 -8.64
CA SER A 402 -11.34 58.83 -9.80
C SER A 402 -10.38 60.06 -9.72
N PRO A 403 -9.80 60.53 -10.85
CA PRO A 403 -8.78 59.90 -11.71
C PRO A 403 -7.56 60.85 -11.91
N PRO A 404 -7.05 61.14 -13.13
CA PRO A 404 -5.79 60.63 -13.69
C PRO A 404 -4.66 61.69 -13.81
N LEU A 405 -3.45 61.30 -14.24
CA LEU A 405 -2.66 62.04 -15.25
C LEU A 405 -1.34 61.34 -15.67
N SER A 406 -0.79 61.81 -16.78
CA SER A 406 0.35 61.31 -17.56
C SER A 406 1.72 61.81 -17.08
N THR A 407 2.83 61.17 -17.52
CA THR A 407 3.74 61.77 -18.52
C THR A 407 4.91 60.86 -18.97
N HIS A 408 5.34 61.13 -20.21
CA HIS A 408 6.45 60.61 -21.03
C HIS A 408 7.78 60.24 -20.31
N SER A 409 8.61 59.33 -20.84
CA SER A 409 9.40 59.45 -22.09
C SER A 409 10.39 58.26 -22.19
N CYS A 410 11.14 57.96 -23.26
CA CYS A 410 11.01 58.05 -24.73
C CYS A 410 12.22 57.30 -25.36
N THR A 411 12.13 56.84 -26.63
CA THR A 411 13.26 56.48 -27.54
C THR A 411 14.22 55.33 -27.14
N THR A 412 14.79 54.48 -28.02
CA THR A 412 14.66 54.19 -29.47
C THR A 412 15.38 52.86 -29.79
N CYS A 413 14.92 52.14 -30.83
CA CYS A 413 15.71 51.51 -31.92
C CYS A 413 15.06 50.21 -32.46
N ASN A 414 14.60 50.31 -33.71
CA ASN A 414 14.28 49.22 -34.65
C ASN A 414 15.54 48.99 -35.55
N PRO A 415 15.58 48.21 -36.66
CA PRO A 415 14.53 47.41 -37.31
C PRO A 415 14.94 46.00 -37.83
N SER A 416 13.96 45.19 -38.27
CA SER A 416 13.92 44.65 -39.65
C SER A 416 12.54 44.08 -40.01
N VAL A 417 12.10 44.34 -41.26
CA VAL A 417 10.78 43.99 -41.84
C VAL A 417 11.01 43.60 -43.31
N PRO A 418 10.18 42.79 -43.99
CA PRO A 418 9.06 43.38 -44.78
C PRO A 418 7.77 42.51 -44.85
N ARG A 419 6.60 43.08 -44.54
CA ARG A 419 5.55 43.61 -45.46
C ARG A 419 4.66 42.58 -46.19
N LEU A 420 3.34 42.66 -45.98
CA LEU A 420 2.41 43.35 -46.93
C LEU A 420 0.99 43.53 -46.33
N LEU A 421 0.28 44.55 -46.82
CA LEU A 421 -1.07 45.06 -46.46
C LEU A 421 -1.98 44.97 -47.73
N PRO A 422 -3.27 45.37 -47.76
CA PRO A 422 -4.11 46.07 -46.75
C PRO A 422 -5.52 45.47 -46.51
N GLY A 423 -6.24 45.97 -45.48
CA GLY A 423 -7.59 45.53 -45.12
C GLY A 423 -8.76 46.35 -45.67
N ALA A 424 -9.98 46.07 -45.19
CA ALA A 424 -11.09 47.04 -45.09
C ALA A 424 -12.22 46.61 -44.11
N GLN A 425 -12.35 47.38 -43.03
CA GLN A 425 -13.59 47.89 -42.38
C GLN A 425 -14.88 47.03 -42.11
N THR A 426 -15.19 46.98 -40.80
CA THR A 426 -16.50 47.24 -40.14
C THR A 426 -17.70 46.26 -40.20
N MET A 427 -17.91 45.58 -39.06
CA MET A 427 -19.03 45.81 -38.11
C MET A 427 -20.50 45.55 -38.55
N LYS A 428 -21.07 44.39 -38.15
CA LYS A 428 -22.16 44.28 -37.14
C LYS A 428 -22.66 42.84 -36.93
N SER A 429 -23.23 42.61 -35.75
CA SER A 429 -23.81 41.36 -35.23
C SER A 429 -24.95 40.78 -36.08
N PHE A 430 -25.14 39.45 -36.07
CA PHE A 430 -26.25 38.78 -35.34
C PHE A 430 -26.13 37.24 -35.34
N MET A 431 -26.92 36.61 -34.46
CA MET A 431 -27.07 35.16 -34.21
C MET A 431 -27.06 34.23 -35.44
N TYR A 432 -26.58 32.99 -35.24
CA TYR A 432 -27.35 31.81 -35.68
C TYR A 432 -27.20 30.63 -34.71
N LEU A 433 -28.28 29.85 -34.58
CA LEU A 433 -28.28 28.54 -33.92
C LEU A 433 -27.48 27.53 -34.76
N VAL A 434 -26.85 26.54 -34.12
CA VAL A 434 -26.60 25.24 -34.75
C VAL A 434 -26.97 24.13 -33.76
N TYR A 435 -27.82 23.21 -34.24
CA TYR A 435 -28.23 21.98 -33.57
C TYR A 435 -27.13 20.91 -33.69
N SER A 436 -27.09 19.97 -32.74
CA SER A 436 -26.52 18.63 -32.98
C SER A 436 -27.30 17.94 -34.11
N PRO A 437 -26.63 17.28 -35.07
CA PRO A 437 -26.66 15.82 -34.98
C PRO A 437 -25.37 15.09 -35.41
N ILE A 438 -25.35 13.82 -35.01
CA ILE A 438 -24.58 12.69 -35.52
C ILE A 438 -24.54 12.68 -37.06
N GLU A 439 -23.37 12.46 -37.67
CA GLU A 439 -23.29 11.80 -38.98
C GLU A 439 -21.96 11.06 -39.22
N LEU A 440 -22.02 9.98 -40.01
CA LEU A 440 -20.89 9.16 -40.45
C LEU A 440 -19.97 9.94 -41.40
N VAL A 441 -18.67 9.63 -41.39
CA VAL A 441 -17.75 9.99 -42.49
C VAL A 441 -17.18 8.71 -43.09
N ILE A 442 -17.58 8.41 -44.33
CA ILE A 442 -16.98 7.37 -45.19
C ILE A 442 -16.40 8.04 -46.43
N THR A 443 -15.15 7.68 -46.75
CA THR A 443 -14.39 7.93 -48.00
C THR A 443 -14.23 9.36 -48.52
N SER A 444 -12.97 9.79 -48.68
CA SER A 444 -12.33 9.90 -50.00
C SER A 444 -11.29 11.03 -50.05
N PHE A 445 -10.01 10.71 -49.90
CA PHE A 445 -8.90 11.35 -50.64
C PHE A 445 -7.60 10.60 -50.34
N LEU A 446 -7.06 9.86 -51.33
CA LEU A 446 -5.63 9.68 -51.64
C LEU A 446 -5.44 8.56 -52.67
N THR A 447 -5.60 8.89 -53.94
CA THR A 447 -4.97 8.15 -55.05
C THR A 447 -3.97 9.06 -55.73
N GLN A 448 -2.67 8.87 -55.46
CA GLN A 448 -1.64 8.61 -56.49
C GLN A 448 -0.20 8.65 -55.94
N HIS A 449 0.64 7.81 -56.56
CA HIS A 449 2.10 7.83 -56.52
C HIS A 449 2.82 7.72 -55.16
N CYS A 450 3.17 6.48 -54.80
CA CYS A 450 4.58 6.11 -54.62
C CYS A 450 4.79 4.63 -55.00
N PHE A 451 5.93 4.35 -55.62
CA PHE A 451 6.37 2.99 -55.97
C PHE A 451 6.66 2.19 -54.69
N TYR A 452 6.20 0.95 -54.61
CA TYR A 452 6.72 -0.02 -53.65
C TYR A 452 7.60 -1.05 -54.35
N SER A 453 8.89 -0.98 -54.03
CA SER A 453 9.84 -2.08 -54.18
C SER A 453 9.44 -3.23 -53.24
N PRO A 454 9.63 -4.51 -53.60
CA PRO A 454 9.30 -5.62 -52.72
C PRO A 454 10.30 -5.70 -51.55
N VAL A 455 9.93 -5.15 -50.39
CA VAL A 455 10.64 -5.41 -49.13
C VAL A 455 10.16 -6.75 -48.58
N THR A 456 10.86 -7.81 -48.97
CA THR A 456 10.87 -9.07 -48.22
C THR A 456 11.43 -8.79 -46.82
N GLY A 457 10.58 -8.85 -45.79
CA GLY A 457 10.95 -8.44 -44.43
C GLY A 457 10.13 -9.11 -43.32
N VAL A 458 9.56 -10.28 -43.57
CA VAL A 458 9.08 -11.15 -42.49
C VAL A 458 10.28 -11.94 -41.98
N HIS A 459 10.92 -11.46 -40.91
CA HIS A 459 11.86 -12.28 -40.16
C HIS A 459 11.11 -13.40 -39.44
N ALA A 460 10.90 -14.50 -40.14
CA ALA A 460 10.91 -15.80 -39.50
C ALA A 460 12.31 -15.96 -38.88
N MET A 461 12.38 -16.10 -37.56
CA MET A 461 13.64 -16.29 -36.86
C MET A 461 14.07 -17.74 -37.04
N GLU A 462 14.86 -18.01 -38.09
CA GLU A 462 15.55 -19.29 -38.24
C GLU A 462 16.49 -19.49 -37.06
N VAL A 463 16.50 -20.71 -36.50
CA VAL A 463 17.42 -21.09 -35.42
C VAL A 463 18.83 -21.18 -36.03
N PRO A 464 19.81 -20.36 -35.59
CA PRO A 464 21.16 -20.44 -36.12
C PRO A 464 21.78 -21.80 -35.79
N SER A 465 22.51 -22.37 -36.77
CA SER A 465 23.40 -23.51 -36.51
C SER A 465 24.44 -23.13 -35.46
N VAL A 466 24.77 -24.08 -34.58
CA VAL A 466 25.73 -23.91 -33.46
C VAL A 466 27.03 -23.25 -33.92
N GLY A 467 27.19 -21.99 -33.55
CA GLY A 467 28.37 -21.15 -33.79
C GLY A 467 28.30 -19.98 -32.81
N ASP A 468 29.40 -19.75 -32.09
CA ASP A 468 29.49 -18.96 -30.86
C ASP A 468 28.70 -17.64 -30.90
N CYS A 469 27.59 -17.60 -30.15
CA CYS A 469 26.81 -16.39 -29.94
C CYS A 469 27.38 -15.63 -28.73
N GLU A 470 28.01 -14.49 -28.98
CA GLU A 470 28.18 -13.49 -27.91
C GLU A 470 26.79 -13.05 -27.44
N VAL A 471 26.53 -13.16 -26.14
CA VAL A 471 25.19 -12.96 -25.57
C VAL A 471 24.98 -11.48 -25.30
N ASP A 472 24.10 -10.82 -26.07
CA ASP A 472 23.63 -9.47 -25.76
C ASP A 472 23.04 -9.42 -24.33
N PHE A 473 23.58 -8.54 -23.50
CA PHE A 473 23.21 -8.42 -22.09
C PHE A 473 22.09 -7.39 -21.89
N ASP A 474 21.00 -7.79 -21.24
CA ASP A 474 19.94 -6.89 -20.79
C ASP A 474 20.36 -6.17 -19.49
N ASP A 475 20.46 -4.85 -19.51
CA ASP A 475 20.79 -4.03 -18.33
C ASP A 475 19.80 -4.24 -17.16
N ASN A 476 18.59 -4.75 -17.43
CA ASN A 476 17.61 -5.09 -16.37
C ASN A 476 18.07 -6.23 -15.44
N ASP A 477 18.99 -7.10 -15.86
CA ASP A 477 19.50 -8.20 -15.02
C ASP A 477 20.60 -7.77 -14.03
N LYS A 478 20.94 -6.48 -14.03
CA LYS A 478 21.82 -5.83 -13.07
C LYS A 478 21.04 -5.33 -11.85
N LEU A 479 21.41 -5.83 -10.67
CA LEU A 479 20.97 -5.34 -9.37
C LEU A 479 22.02 -4.35 -8.83
N SER A 480 21.59 -3.20 -8.33
CA SER A 480 22.47 -2.20 -7.74
C SER A 480 22.04 -1.84 -6.33
N ILE A 481 22.98 -1.85 -5.38
CA ILE A 481 22.79 -1.39 -4.00
C ILE A 481 23.74 -0.22 -3.78
N MET A 482 23.22 0.96 -3.48
CA MET A 482 24.00 2.18 -3.25
C MET A 482 23.60 2.82 -1.91
N PRO A 483 24.47 2.80 -0.88
CA PRO A 483 24.27 3.60 0.31
C PRO A 483 24.33 5.09 -0.06
N LEU A 484 23.34 5.85 0.38
CA LEU A 484 23.30 7.32 0.34
C LEU A 484 23.60 7.93 1.71
N GLY A 485 23.70 7.09 2.73
CA GLY A 485 24.14 7.35 4.09
C GLY A 485 24.36 6.01 4.78
N ALA A 486 25.11 6.00 5.89
CA ALA A 486 25.56 4.79 6.58
C ALA A 486 26.51 3.85 5.76
N GLY A 487 27.05 4.30 4.63
CA GLY A 487 28.12 3.60 3.90
C GLY A 487 29.50 3.96 4.46
N GLN A 488 30.10 3.04 5.23
CA GLN A 488 31.31 3.24 6.06
C GLN A 488 31.18 4.33 7.15
N GLU A 489 29.96 4.60 7.62
CA GLU A 489 29.68 5.49 8.77
C GLU A 489 28.47 4.99 9.59
N VAL A 490 28.24 5.56 10.77
CA VAL A 490 27.03 5.38 11.59
C VAL A 490 26.23 6.69 11.56
N GLY A 491 24.95 6.62 11.19
CA GLY A 491 24.09 7.79 11.02
C GLY A 491 23.54 7.95 9.59
N ARG A 492 22.44 8.70 9.45
CA ARG A 492 21.74 9.00 8.17
C ARG A 492 21.48 7.80 7.25
N SER A 493 21.18 6.63 7.81
CA SER A 493 20.86 5.41 7.08
C SER A 493 19.83 5.67 5.98
N CYS A 494 20.23 5.36 4.74
CA CYS A 494 19.44 5.52 3.52
C CYS A 494 20.14 4.74 2.41
N ILE A 495 19.52 3.69 1.89
CA ILE A 495 20.12 2.80 0.89
C ILE A 495 19.18 2.69 -0.30
N LEU A 496 19.68 3.04 -1.49
CA LEU A 496 18.95 2.88 -2.74
C LEU A 496 19.23 1.50 -3.34
N LEU A 497 18.19 0.69 -3.44
CA LEU A 497 18.18 -0.59 -4.14
C LEU A 497 17.48 -0.43 -5.49
N THR A 498 18.12 -0.84 -6.58
CA THR A 498 17.52 -0.86 -7.92
C THR A 498 17.70 -2.22 -8.61
N PHE A 499 16.63 -2.75 -9.21
CA PHE A 499 16.65 -4.01 -9.95
C PHE A 499 15.45 -4.14 -10.89
N LYS A 500 15.65 -4.63 -12.13
CA LYS A 500 14.59 -4.80 -13.15
C LYS A 500 13.63 -3.60 -13.29
N GLY A 501 14.18 -2.38 -13.30
CA GLY A 501 13.43 -1.13 -13.40
C GLY A 501 12.64 -0.71 -12.16
N LYS A 502 12.82 -1.39 -11.02
CA LYS A 502 12.26 -1.02 -9.70
C LYS A 502 13.26 -0.19 -8.91
N LYS A 503 12.79 0.75 -8.10
CA LYS A 503 13.61 1.57 -7.18
C LYS A 503 13.01 1.57 -5.77
N ILE A 504 13.81 1.15 -4.78
CA ILE A 504 13.42 1.04 -3.37
C ILE A 504 14.41 1.84 -2.52
N ILE A 505 13.90 2.62 -1.56
CA ILE A 505 14.70 3.28 -0.53
C ILE A 505 14.52 2.53 0.80
N LEU A 506 15.63 2.11 1.40
CA LEU A 506 15.67 1.46 2.71
C LEU A 506 16.20 2.46 3.73
N ASP A 507 15.37 2.80 4.71
CA ASP A 507 15.55 3.90 5.67
C ASP A 507 15.76 5.30 5.06
N CYS A 508 15.54 6.34 5.88
CA CYS A 508 15.82 7.73 5.55
C CYS A 508 16.03 8.54 6.82
N GLY A 509 17.24 8.46 7.40
CA GLY A 509 17.59 9.14 8.64
C GLY A 509 18.43 10.41 8.51
N ILE A 510 18.78 11.00 9.65
CA ILE A 510 19.73 12.11 9.79
C ILE A 510 21.02 11.67 10.50
N HIS A 511 22.13 12.38 10.28
CA HIS A 511 23.40 12.13 10.96
C HIS A 511 23.49 12.95 12.25
N PRO A 512 23.48 12.34 13.46
CA PRO A 512 23.36 13.08 14.74
C PRO A 512 24.54 13.99 15.10
N GLY A 513 25.69 13.80 14.45
CA GLY A 513 26.89 14.63 14.59
C GLY A 513 27.05 15.74 13.54
N LEU A 514 26.10 15.90 12.60
CA LEU A 514 26.12 16.94 11.56
C LEU A 514 24.92 17.89 11.73
N HIS A 515 24.91 19.00 11.01
CA HIS A 515 23.91 20.07 11.17
C HIS A 515 23.20 20.41 9.86
N ASN A 516 21.95 20.89 9.97
CA ASN A 516 21.14 21.35 8.86
C ASN A 516 21.11 20.33 7.70
N LYS A 517 21.24 20.78 6.44
CA LYS A 517 21.22 19.92 5.26
C LYS A 517 22.38 18.91 5.18
N GLU A 518 23.51 19.17 5.84
CA GLU A 518 24.65 18.24 5.85
C GLU A 518 24.35 16.95 6.63
N SER A 519 23.38 17.01 7.55
CA SER A 519 22.89 15.84 8.27
C SER A 519 22.02 14.91 7.42
N LEU A 520 21.55 15.34 6.24
CA LEU A 520 20.76 14.50 5.35
C LEU A 520 21.63 13.44 4.65
N PRO A 521 21.03 12.35 4.14
CA PRO A 521 21.65 11.48 3.15
C PRO A 521 21.88 12.22 1.83
N PHE A 522 22.69 11.65 0.94
CA PHE A 522 22.93 12.14 -0.42
C PHE A 522 21.72 11.91 -1.36
N ILE A 523 20.55 12.41 -0.97
CA ILE A 523 19.27 12.26 -1.68
C ILE A 523 19.37 12.77 -3.14
N ASP A 524 20.16 13.81 -3.38
CA ASP A 524 20.40 14.39 -4.71
C ASP A 524 21.09 13.41 -5.69
N ALA A 525 21.69 12.31 -5.20
CA ALA A 525 22.27 11.25 -6.02
C ALA A 525 21.25 10.19 -6.48
N ILE A 526 19.96 10.28 -6.08
CA ILE A 526 18.90 9.39 -6.57
C ILE A 526 18.47 9.83 -7.97
N PRO A 527 18.70 9.02 -9.03
CA PRO A 527 18.23 9.36 -10.37
C PRO A 527 16.71 9.27 -10.44
N GLU A 528 16.05 10.35 -10.88
CA GLU A 528 14.59 10.43 -11.11
C GLU A 528 13.78 10.01 -9.88
N ILE A 529 13.96 10.69 -8.75
CA ILE A 529 13.37 10.32 -7.44
C ILE A 529 11.84 10.12 -7.48
N GLU A 530 11.12 10.78 -8.37
CA GLU A 530 9.68 10.60 -8.61
C GLU A 530 9.29 9.19 -9.10
N THR A 531 10.24 8.42 -9.64
CA THR A 531 10.06 7.03 -10.11
C THR A 531 10.30 5.97 -9.02
N THR A 532 10.62 6.38 -7.79
CA THR A 532 10.77 5.47 -6.65
C THR A 532 9.44 4.75 -6.37
N ASP A 533 9.44 3.41 -6.34
CA ASP A 533 8.24 2.61 -6.08
C ASP A 533 7.91 2.57 -4.58
N LEU A 534 8.92 2.33 -3.74
CA LEU A 534 8.76 1.90 -2.36
C LEU A 534 9.81 2.53 -1.42
N ILE A 535 9.39 2.87 -0.20
CA ILE A 535 10.23 3.28 0.92
C ILE A 535 9.90 2.35 2.10
N LEU A 536 10.90 1.71 2.69
CA LEU A 536 10.74 0.83 3.85
C LEU A 536 11.59 1.37 5.01
N ILE A 537 10.97 1.60 6.17
CA ILE A 537 11.65 2.15 7.35
C ILE A 537 11.70 1.08 8.45
N SER A 538 12.91 0.65 8.79
CA SER A 538 13.19 -0.46 9.73
C SER A 538 12.67 -0.16 11.14
N HIS A 539 13.02 1.01 11.68
CA HIS A 539 12.69 1.38 13.04
C HIS A 539 12.69 2.91 13.24
N TYR A 540 12.38 3.34 14.46
CA TYR A 540 12.06 4.75 14.75
C TYR A 540 13.26 5.64 15.13
N HIS A 541 14.51 5.15 15.14
CA HIS A 541 15.64 6.01 15.52
C HIS A 541 15.89 7.12 14.48
N LEU A 542 16.46 8.24 14.94
CA LEU A 542 16.61 9.45 14.12
C LEU A 542 17.52 9.23 12.91
N ASP A 543 18.52 8.38 13.05
CA ASP A 543 19.42 7.92 12.01
C ASP A 543 18.82 6.92 11.02
N HIS A 544 17.57 6.48 11.23
CA HIS A 544 16.82 5.63 10.27
C HIS A 544 15.53 6.28 9.75
N CYS A 545 14.91 7.20 10.49
CA CYS A 545 13.66 7.85 10.05
C CYS A 545 13.65 9.39 10.11
N GLY A 546 14.70 10.04 10.62
CA GLY A 546 14.73 11.49 10.86
C GLY A 546 14.68 12.36 9.60
N ALA A 547 15.16 11.90 8.44
CA ALA A 547 15.07 12.66 7.20
C ALA A 547 13.75 12.40 6.43
N LEU A 548 12.91 11.47 6.91
CA LEU A 548 11.69 11.06 6.22
C LEU A 548 10.67 12.20 5.99
N PRO A 549 10.40 13.15 6.92
CA PRO A 549 9.52 14.28 6.61
C PRO A 549 10.08 15.17 5.49
N PHE A 550 11.41 15.33 5.44
CA PHE A 550 12.08 16.06 4.38
C PHE A 550 11.92 15.33 3.04
N LEU A 551 12.23 14.02 2.99
CA LEU A 551 12.06 13.19 1.81
C LEU A 551 10.61 13.24 1.29
N LEU A 552 9.62 12.98 2.15
CA LEU A 552 8.22 12.86 1.75
C LEU A 552 7.52 14.17 1.39
N LEU A 553 8.01 15.33 1.85
CA LEU A 553 7.29 16.62 1.70
C LEU A 553 8.10 17.73 1.02
N LYS A 554 9.44 17.65 1.03
CA LYS A 554 10.33 18.65 0.41
C LYS A 554 10.98 18.13 -0.88
N THR A 555 10.72 16.88 -1.28
CA THR A 555 11.11 16.30 -2.58
C THR A 555 9.89 15.88 -3.40
N ASN A 556 10.10 15.53 -4.67
CA ASN A 556 9.06 15.08 -5.60
C ASN A 556 8.75 13.57 -5.52
N VAL A 557 9.22 12.86 -4.49
CA VAL A 557 9.00 11.41 -4.33
C VAL A 557 7.50 11.06 -4.28
N ARG A 558 7.11 9.99 -4.99
CA ARG A 558 5.71 9.50 -5.08
C ARG A 558 5.52 8.07 -4.57
N ALA A 559 6.59 7.47 -4.05
CA ALA A 559 6.64 6.12 -3.51
C ALA A 559 5.61 5.87 -2.40
N LYS A 560 5.25 4.59 -2.22
CA LYS A 560 4.59 4.13 -0.99
C LYS A 560 5.61 3.98 0.13
N CYS A 561 5.28 4.43 1.34
CA CYS A 561 6.16 4.34 2.50
C CYS A 561 5.55 3.44 3.58
N TYR A 562 6.32 2.50 4.11
CA TYR A 562 5.87 1.57 5.15
C TYR A 562 6.72 1.61 6.43
N MET A 563 6.04 1.41 7.55
CA MET A 563 6.59 1.26 8.91
C MET A 563 5.76 0.21 9.66
N THR A 564 6.34 -0.45 10.66
CA THR A 564 5.51 -1.22 11.61
C THR A 564 4.57 -0.30 12.40
N HIS A 565 3.48 -0.86 12.93
CA HIS A 565 2.50 -0.11 13.72
C HIS A 565 3.13 0.66 14.90
N ALA A 566 4.05 0.04 15.65
CA ALA A 566 4.74 0.67 16.76
C ALA A 566 5.74 1.76 16.30
N THR A 567 6.54 1.47 15.27
CA THR A 567 7.47 2.46 14.68
C THR A 567 6.73 3.71 14.21
N ARG A 568 5.59 3.56 13.50
CA ARG A 568 4.75 4.67 13.03
C ARG A 568 4.17 5.50 14.18
N ALA A 569 3.79 4.88 15.30
CA ALA A 569 3.28 5.59 16.47
C ALA A 569 4.38 6.37 17.20
N ILE A 570 5.56 5.76 17.36
CA ILE A 570 6.70 6.36 18.08
C ILE A 570 7.34 7.50 17.28
N TYR A 571 7.46 7.34 15.95
CA TYR A 571 7.97 8.33 14.99
C TYR A 571 7.41 9.74 15.24
N ARG A 572 6.09 9.87 15.42
CA ARG A 572 5.42 11.15 15.68
C ARG A 572 6.03 11.90 16.86
N TYR A 573 6.23 11.20 17.97
CA TYR A 573 6.68 11.81 19.22
C TYR A 573 8.18 12.05 19.21
N LEU A 574 8.98 11.10 18.68
CA LEU A 574 10.43 11.27 18.63
C LEU A 574 10.86 12.43 17.72
N LEU A 575 10.26 12.56 16.53
CA LEU A 575 10.58 13.68 15.64
C LEU A 575 10.11 15.03 16.21
N ALA A 576 9.00 15.05 16.95
CA ALA A 576 8.55 16.26 17.65
C ALA A 576 9.51 16.67 18.79
N ASP A 577 10.15 15.72 19.47
CA ASP A 577 11.25 16.01 20.42
C ASP A 577 12.44 16.61 19.68
N PHE A 578 12.89 15.96 18.61
CA PHE A 578 14.04 16.38 17.82
C PHE A 578 13.89 17.80 17.26
N VAL A 579 12.73 18.16 16.71
CA VAL A 579 12.45 19.51 16.20
C VAL A 579 12.49 20.56 17.33
N LYS A 580 11.97 20.25 18.53
CA LYS A 580 12.05 21.16 19.68
C LYS A 580 13.47 21.35 20.19
N VAL A 581 14.21 20.25 20.35
CA VAL A 581 15.60 20.25 20.82
C VAL A 581 16.51 20.99 19.83
N SER A 582 16.26 20.86 18.53
CA SER A 582 16.98 21.59 17.47
C SER A 582 16.62 23.08 17.44
N ASN A 583 15.34 23.44 17.53
CA ASN A 583 14.87 24.83 17.53
C ASN A 583 15.19 25.62 18.82
N SER A 584 15.83 24.98 19.79
CA SER A 584 16.32 25.65 21.02
C SER A 584 17.63 26.42 20.78
N GLY A 585 18.26 26.28 19.60
CA GLY A 585 19.41 27.06 19.16
C GLY A 585 19.04 28.28 18.29
N ILE A 586 19.97 29.23 18.15
CA ILE A 586 19.78 30.56 17.54
C ILE A 586 19.69 30.53 15.98
N LEU A 587 19.46 29.37 15.35
CA LEU A 587 19.61 29.17 13.90
C LEU A 587 18.27 28.95 13.17
N GLU A 588 17.96 29.85 12.23
CA GLU A 588 16.65 29.98 11.56
C GLU A 588 16.30 28.90 10.49
N GLN A 589 16.93 27.72 10.47
CA GLN A 589 16.70 26.72 9.40
C GLN A 589 16.54 25.26 9.90
N SER A 590 15.42 24.97 10.56
CA SER A 590 14.97 23.58 10.75
C SER A 590 14.71 22.89 9.41
N LEU A 591 15.06 21.61 9.30
CA LEU A 591 14.80 20.77 8.11
C LEU A 591 13.31 20.66 7.77
N TYR A 592 12.46 20.63 8.80
CA TYR A 592 11.01 20.50 8.71
C TYR A 592 10.33 21.00 10.00
N THR A 593 9.01 21.16 9.96
CA THR A 593 8.19 21.65 11.08
C THR A 593 7.37 20.53 11.72
N ASP A 594 6.75 20.78 12.89
CA ASP A 594 5.81 19.83 13.50
C ASP A 594 4.62 19.51 12.56
N GLY A 595 4.14 20.52 11.83
CA GLY A 595 3.11 20.35 10.80
C GLY A 595 3.54 19.43 9.64
N ASP A 596 4.82 19.49 9.23
CA ASP A 596 5.38 18.56 8.26
C ASP A 596 5.43 17.13 8.83
N ILE A 597 5.77 16.93 10.11
CA ILE A 597 5.72 15.61 10.75
C ILE A 597 4.28 15.04 10.66
N VAL A 598 3.26 15.86 10.99
CA VAL A 598 1.85 15.42 10.90
C VAL A 598 1.47 15.03 9.46
N GLN A 599 1.81 15.84 8.46
CA GLN A 599 1.52 15.54 7.06
C GLN A 599 2.28 14.31 6.54
N SER A 600 3.48 14.04 7.06
CA SER A 600 4.25 12.85 6.69
C SER A 600 3.58 11.54 7.14
N LEU A 601 2.93 11.53 8.32
CA LEU A 601 2.20 10.37 8.84
C LEU A 601 1.03 9.93 7.95
N GLU A 602 0.42 10.85 7.19
CA GLU A 602 -0.63 10.53 6.21
C GLU A 602 -0.11 9.85 4.94
N LYS A 603 1.21 9.85 4.73
CA LYS A 603 1.90 9.19 3.60
C LYS A 603 2.57 7.87 4.01
N ILE A 604 2.53 7.51 5.29
CA ILE A 604 3.14 6.29 5.85
C ILE A 604 2.03 5.30 6.15
N ASP A 605 2.00 4.20 5.40
CA ASP A 605 1.10 3.07 5.61
C ASP A 605 1.72 2.11 6.66
N PRO A 606 0.94 1.53 7.58
CA PRO A 606 1.47 0.53 8.51
C PRO A 606 1.58 -0.87 7.85
N ILE A 607 2.47 -1.70 8.37
CA ILE A 607 2.60 -3.14 8.06
C ILE A 607 2.68 -3.95 9.35
N ASP A 608 2.05 -5.12 9.37
CA ASP A 608 2.15 -6.11 10.46
C ASP A 608 3.36 -7.04 10.26
N PHE A 609 3.90 -7.58 11.35
CA PHE A 609 4.94 -8.62 11.27
C PHE A 609 4.40 -9.87 10.54
N HIS A 610 5.27 -10.50 9.75
CA HIS A 610 5.00 -11.67 8.90
C HIS A 610 3.94 -11.48 7.80
N GLN A 611 3.41 -10.26 7.62
CA GLN A 611 2.52 -9.92 6.51
C GLN A 611 3.32 -9.78 5.20
N GLU A 612 2.96 -10.53 4.16
CA GLU A 612 3.46 -10.31 2.80
C GLU A 612 2.58 -9.26 2.09
N LEU A 613 3.20 -8.18 1.61
CA LEU A 613 2.59 -7.16 0.74
C LEU A 613 3.29 -7.14 -0.63
N GLU A 614 2.56 -6.79 -1.68
CA GLU A 614 3.12 -6.57 -3.02
C GLU A 614 2.82 -5.14 -3.51
N VAL A 615 3.86 -4.40 -3.92
CA VAL A 615 3.75 -3.07 -4.53
C VAL A 615 4.52 -3.06 -5.85
N ASN A 616 3.82 -2.79 -6.96
CA ASN A 616 4.39 -2.70 -8.31
C ASN A 616 5.27 -3.90 -8.74
N GLY A 617 5.02 -5.10 -8.23
CA GLY A 617 5.81 -6.32 -8.48
C GLY A 617 6.95 -6.59 -7.49
N ILE A 618 7.10 -5.75 -6.47
CA ILE A 618 8.02 -5.95 -5.34
C ILE A 618 7.21 -6.60 -4.21
N LYS A 619 7.57 -7.82 -3.80
CA LYS A 619 7.04 -8.45 -2.59
C LYS A 619 7.91 -8.07 -1.40
N PHE A 620 7.33 -7.83 -0.24
CA PHE A 620 8.07 -7.61 0.99
C PHE A 620 7.30 -8.06 2.23
N SER A 621 8.04 -8.45 3.26
CA SER A 621 7.51 -8.84 4.58
C SER A 621 8.44 -8.39 5.71
N ALA A 622 7.86 -8.07 6.86
CA ALA A 622 8.58 -7.59 8.05
C ALA A 622 8.78 -8.71 9.08
N TYR A 623 10.00 -8.87 9.58
CA TYR A 623 10.37 -9.80 10.67
C TYR A 623 10.87 -9.02 11.87
N HIS A 624 10.72 -9.55 13.08
CA HIS A 624 11.18 -8.87 14.29
C HIS A 624 12.71 -8.71 14.28
N ALA A 625 13.22 -7.50 14.53
CA ALA A 625 14.65 -7.21 14.63
C ALA A 625 15.17 -7.18 16.09
N GLY A 626 14.30 -7.29 17.09
CA GLY A 626 14.67 -6.95 18.47
C GLY A 626 14.99 -5.46 18.58
N HIS A 627 16.17 -5.09 19.12
CA HIS A 627 16.74 -3.74 19.16
C HIS A 627 15.88 -2.63 19.80
N VAL A 628 14.76 -2.22 19.21
CA VAL A 628 13.73 -1.33 19.79
C VAL A 628 12.31 -1.78 19.46
N LEU A 629 11.33 -1.32 20.24
CA LEU A 629 9.92 -1.69 20.09
C LEU A 629 9.39 -1.39 18.67
N GLY A 630 9.12 -2.45 17.91
CA GLY A 630 8.63 -2.34 16.52
C GLY A 630 9.71 -2.31 15.44
N ALA A 631 10.99 -2.48 15.78
CA ALA A 631 12.05 -2.61 14.77
C ALA A 631 11.84 -3.86 13.89
N ALA A 632 12.01 -3.69 12.59
CA ALA A 632 11.77 -4.71 11.59
C ALA A 632 12.93 -4.90 10.61
N MET A 633 13.24 -6.17 10.35
CA MET A 633 14.04 -6.58 9.20
C MET A 633 13.09 -6.81 8.03
N PHE A 634 13.40 -6.26 6.85
CA PHE A 634 12.59 -6.42 5.65
C PHE A 634 13.17 -7.47 4.72
N LEU A 635 12.43 -8.57 4.51
CA LEU A 635 12.70 -9.51 3.42
C LEU A 635 11.96 -9.04 2.17
N ILE A 636 12.70 -8.75 1.11
CA ILE A 636 12.23 -8.19 -0.15
C ILE A 636 12.48 -9.22 -1.26
N GLU A 637 11.48 -9.49 -2.09
CA GLU A 637 11.61 -10.36 -3.26
C GLU A 637 11.23 -9.60 -4.54
N ILE A 638 12.15 -9.59 -5.51
CA ILE A 638 11.94 -8.99 -6.83
C ILE A 638 12.34 -10.03 -7.88
N ALA A 639 11.37 -10.49 -8.67
CA ALA A 639 11.57 -11.49 -9.73
C ALA A 639 12.34 -12.76 -9.27
N GLY A 640 12.09 -13.21 -8.04
CA GLY A 640 12.71 -14.40 -7.43
C GLY A 640 14.02 -14.15 -6.68
N VAL A 641 14.65 -12.98 -6.83
CA VAL A 641 15.85 -12.61 -6.03
C VAL A 641 15.41 -12.10 -4.67
N LYS A 642 15.98 -12.66 -3.60
CA LYS A 642 15.63 -12.35 -2.20
C LYS A 642 16.71 -11.53 -1.52
N ILE A 643 16.30 -10.43 -0.89
CA ILE A 643 17.17 -9.45 -0.25
C ILE A 643 16.65 -9.26 1.18
N LEU A 644 17.47 -9.53 2.18
CA LEU A 644 17.13 -9.22 3.57
C LEU A 644 17.87 -7.95 3.99
N TYR A 645 17.13 -6.93 4.42
CA TYR A 645 17.68 -5.74 5.07
C TYR A 645 17.38 -5.79 6.57
N THR A 646 18.40 -5.76 7.42
CA THR A 646 18.21 -5.87 8.88
C THR A 646 17.72 -4.58 9.52
N GLY A 647 18.14 -3.42 9.00
CA GLY A 647 18.25 -2.22 9.85
C GLY A 647 19.18 -2.51 11.04
N ASP A 648 18.88 -1.95 12.20
CA ASP A 648 19.55 -2.31 13.46
C ASP A 648 18.82 -3.47 14.13
N PHE A 649 19.57 -4.47 14.62
CA PHE A 649 19.01 -5.70 15.15
C PHE A 649 19.79 -6.24 16.36
N SER A 650 19.14 -7.04 17.20
CA SER A 650 19.79 -7.72 18.32
C SER A 650 19.38 -9.18 18.41
N ARG A 651 20.36 -10.08 18.55
CA ARG A 651 20.13 -11.53 18.68
C ARG A 651 20.03 -12.00 20.13
N GLN A 652 20.06 -11.08 21.10
CA GLN A 652 19.84 -11.34 22.51
C GLN A 652 18.49 -10.78 22.96
N GLU A 653 17.69 -11.60 23.66
CA GLU A 653 16.46 -11.15 24.33
C GLU A 653 16.81 -10.19 25.49
N ASP A 654 16.11 -9.07 25.57
CA ASP A 654 16.22 -8.13 26.70
C ASP A 654 15.03 -8.29 27.66
N ARG A 655 14.83 -7.42 28.66
CA ARG A 655 13.72 -7.60 29.61
C ARG A 655 12.34 -7.46 28.98
N HIS A 656 12.22 -6.80 27.83
CA HIS A 656 10.93 -6.51 27.18
C HIS A 656 10.81 -6.83 25.68
N LEU A 657 11.90 -6.95 24.94
CA LEU A 657 11.92 -7.27 23.51
C LEU A 657 12.42 -8.69 23.27
N MET A 658 11.84 -9.32 22.26
CA MET A 658 12.35 -10.55 21.67
C MET A 658 13.67 -10.32 20.92
N CYS A 659 14.45 -11.38 20.70
CA CYS A 659 15.56 -11.35 19.77
C CYS A 659 15.09 -11.25 18.31
N ALA A 660 16.00 -10.86 17.42
CA ALA A 660 15.77 -10.86 15.98
C ALA A 660 15.51 -12.27 15.43
N GLU A 661 14.50 -12.41 14.57
CA GLU A 661 14.10 -13.68 13.97
C GLU A 661 15.05 -14.14 12.86
N VAL A 662 15.02 -15.43 12.52
CA VAL A 662 15.60 -15.93 11.26
C VAL A 662 14.45 -16.11 10.26
N PRO A 663 14.41 -15.36 9.15
CA PRO A 663 13.41 -15.59 8.11
C PRO A 663 13.46 -17.05 7.60
N PRO A 664 12.30 -17.68 7.30
CA PRO A 664 12.22 -19.09 6.90
C PRO A 664 12.76 -19.36 5.48
N HIS A 665 13.24 -18.32 4.79
CA HIS A 665 13.76 -18.39 3.44
C HIS A 665 15.16 -17.78 3.40
N ARG A 666 16.14 -18.57 2.93
CA ARG A 666 17.49 -18.11 2.62
C ARG A 666 17.43 -16.91 1.65
N PRO A 667 17.98 -15.73 2.02
CA PRO A 667 18.14 -14.62 1.10
C PRO A 667 19.36 -14.86 0.19
N ASP A 668 19.33 -14.31 -1.02
CA ASP A 668 20.50 -14.25 -1.90
C ASP A 668 21.50 -13.18 -1.42
N ILE A 669 20.95 -12.05 -0.96
CA ILE A 669 21.69 -10.88 -0.49
C ILE A 669 21.25 -10.53 0.93
N LEU A 670 22.22 -10.33 1.82
CA LEU A 670 22.01 -9.74 3.14
C LEU A 670 22.62 -8.33 3.17
N ILE A 671 21.82 -7.34 3.54
CA ILE A 671 22.27 -5.98 3.87
C ILE A 671 22.15 -5.83 5.39
N THR A 672 23.28 -5.77 6.10
CA THR A 672 23.33 -5.84 7.56
C THR A 672 24.13 -4.69 8.17
N GLU A 673 23.74 -4.27 9.38
CA GLU A 673 24.54 -3.34 10.19
C GLU A 673 25.91 -3.91 10.57
N SER A 674 26.82 -3.04 11.02
CA SER A 674 28.18 -3.38 11.43
C SER A 674 28.66 -2.55 12.64
N THR A 675 27.73 -2.01 13.43
CA THR A 675 27.95 -1.01 14.50
C THR A 675 29.06 -1.38 15.48
N TYR A 676 29.16 -2.65 15.87
CA TYR A 676 30.16 -3.15 16.82
C TYR A 676 31.32 -3.91 16.18
N GLY A 677 31.41 -4.00 14.86
CA GLY A 677 32.55 -4.60 14.16
C GLY A 677 32.97 -5.96 14.69
N ILE A 678 34.18 -6.03 15.27
CA ILE A 678 34.74 -7.25 15.88
C ILE A 678 34.65 -7.29 17.43
N HIS A 679 33.89 -6.38 18.04
CA HIS A 679 33.67 -6.40 19.48
C HIS A 679 32.78 -7.58 19.91
N ILE A 680 32.92 -7.99 21.18
CA ILE A 680 32.11 -9.01 21.84
C ILE A 680 31.49 -8.35 23.08
N HIS A 681 30.22 -8.64 23.36
CA HIS A 681 29.53 -8.11 24.54
C HIS A 681 29.77 -8.96 25.79
N ASP A 682 29.97 -8.30 26.93
CA ASP A 682 29.83 -8.91 28.25
C ASP A 682 28.41 -9.52 28.39
N LYS A 683 28.27 -10.59 29.16
CA LYS A 683 26.95 -11.23 29.38
C LYS A 683 25.95 -10.23 29.95
N ARG A 684 24.67 -10.37 29.60
CA ARG A 684 23.62 -9.44 30.02
C ARG A 684 23.55 -9.32 31.54
N GLU A 685 23.67 -10.44 32.26
CA GLU A 685 23.67 -10.49 33.73
C GLU A 685 24.86 -9.74 34.34
N GLU A 686 26.03 -9.83 33.70
CA GLU A 686 27.26 -9.15 34.12
C GLU A 686 27.17 -7.63 33.84
N ARG A 687 26.59 -7.23 32.69
CA ARG A 687 26.31 -5.82 32.36
C ARG A 687 25.27 -5.18 33.28
N GLU A 688 24.14 -5.85 33.52
CA GLU A 688 23.09 -5.38 34.44
C GLU A 688 23.65 -5.23 35.87
N LYS A 689 24.45 -6.19 36.34
CA LYS A 689 25.12 -6.11 37.64
C LYS A 689 26.13 -4.97 37.71
N ARG A 690 26.97 -4.77 36.69
CA ARG A 690 27.95 -3.68 36.64
C ARG A 690 27.25 -2.31 36.64
N PHE A 691 26.18 -2.17 35.86
CA PHE A 691 25.35 -0.96 35.81
C PHE A 691 24.75 -0.61 37.16
N THR A 692 24.03 -1.55 37.77
CA THR A 692 23.38 -1.34 39.07
C THR A 692 24.38 -1.09 40.20
N SER A 693 25.55 -1.74 40.16
CA SER A 693 26.65 -1.47 41.11
C SER A 693 27.19 -0.04 40.98
N LEU A 694 27.48 0.43 39.76
CA LEU A 694 27.97 1.80 39.55
C LEU A 694 26.95 2.87 39.95
N VAL A 695 25.67 2.64 39.67
CA VAL A 695 24.59 3.53 40.14
C VAL A 695 24.55 3.58 41.67
N HIS A 696 24.61 2.41 42.34
CA HIS A 696 24.67 2.31 43.81
C HIS A 696 25.90 3.07 44.37
N ASP A 697 27.09 2.86 43.80
CA ASP A 697 28.33 3.53 44.24
C ASP A 697 28.28 5.07 44.14
N ILE A 698 27.65 5.61 43.09
CA ILE A 698 27.47 7.06 42.90
C ILE A 698 26.52 7.63 43.97
N ILE A 699 25.45 6.90 44.31
CA ILE A 699 24.48 7.27 45.33
C ILE A 699 25.11 7.20 46.73
N SER A 700 25.81 6.12 47.06
CA SER A 700 26.40 5.89 48.40
C SER A 700 27.45 6.94 48.78
N ARG A 701 28.15 7.53 47.80
CA ARG A 701 29.08 8.66 48.02
C ARG A 701 28.39 10.04 48.02
N GLY A 702 27.06 10.08 48.03
CA GLY A 702 26.24 11.29 48.08
C GLY A 702 26.31 12.14 46.81
N GLY A 703 26.43 11.50 45.65
CA GLY A 703 26.43 12.14 44.33
C GLY A 703 25.12 11.94 43.56
N ARG A 704 24.97 12.68 42.46
CA ARG A 704 23.93 12.45 41.45
C ARG A 704 24.46 11.55 40.34
N CYS A 705 23.62 10.63 39.88
CA CYS A 705 23.88 9.77 38.73
C CYS A 705 23.09 10.27 37.52
N LEU A 706 23.80 10.80 36.51
CA LEU A 706 23.20 11.16 35.21
C LEU A 706 23.31 9.98 34.25
N ILE A 707 22.18 9.62 33.65
CA ILE A 707 22.11 8.60 32.61
C ILE A 707 21.52 9.27 31.36
N PRO A 708 22.34 9.82 30.45
CA PRO A 708 21.84 10.42 29.24
C PRO A 708 21.32 9.31 28.30
N ALA A 709 20.02 9.38 27.98
CA ALA A 709 19.35 8.43 27.11
C ALA A 709 18.24 9.11 26.30
N PHE A 710 17.94 8.63 25.10
CA PHE A 710 16.76 9.09 24.38
C PHE A 710 15.48 8.71 25.13
N ALA A 711 14.43 9.52 25.00
CA ALA A 711 13.17 9.28 25.72
C ALA A 711 12.51 7.93 25.36
N LEU A 712 12.81 7.36 24.21
CA LEU A 712 12.25 6.11 23.69
C LEU A 712 13.38 5.17 23.26
N GLY A 713 13.22 3.87 23.50
CA GLY A 713 14.20 2.82 23.20
C GLY A 713 14.86 2.30 24.47
N ARG A 714 16.19 2.45 24.57
CA ARG A 714 16.97 1.83 25.64
C ARG A 714 16.69 2.39 27.04
N ALA A 715 16.11 3.59 27.15
CA ALA A 715 15.68 4.14 28.44
C ALA A 715 14.65 3.24 29.14
N GLN A 716 13.76 2.57 28.39
CA GLN A 716 12.75 1.68 28.96
C GLN A 716 13.38 0.44 29.59
N GLU A 717 14.41 -0.13 28.96
CA GLU A 717 15.19 -1.24 29.52
C GLU A 717 15.90 -0.85 30.82
N LEU A 718 16.57 0.32 30.83
CA LEU A 718 17.26 0.84 32.02
C LEU A 718 16.28 1.11 33.18
N MET A 719 15.08 1.62 32.89
CA MET A 719 14.04 1.80 33.91
C MET A 719 13.53 0.47 34.48
N LEU A 720 13.37 -0.58 33.66
CA LEU A 720 13.01 -1.92 34.14
C LEU A 720 14.09 -2.52 35.05
N ILE A 721 15.37 -2.33 34.72
CA ILE A 721 16.51 -2.76 35.56
C ILE A 721 16.50 -2.00 36.90
N LEU A 722 16.31 -0.68 36.87
CA LEU A 722 16.35 0.16 38.07
C LEU A 722 15.15 -0.09 39.01
N ASP A 723 13.92 -0.26 38.51
CA ASP A 723 12.75 -0.54 39.37
C ASP A 723 12.85 -1.92 40.04
N GLU A 724 13.38 -2.94 39.34
CA GLU A 724 13.66 -4.24 39.93
C GLU A 724 14.78 -4.16 40.99
N TYR A 725 15.83 -3.38 40.74
CA TYR A 725 16.93 -3.18 41.69
C TYR A 725 16.49 -2.42 42.95
N TRP A 726 15.71 -1.34 42.83
CA TRP A 726 15.16 -0.59 43.98
C TRP A 726 14.18 -1.43 44.81
N ALA A 727 13.39 -2.30 44.15
CA ALA A 727 12.51 -3.23 44.84
C ALA A 727 13.28 -4.24 45.71
N ALA A 728 14.50 -4.60 45.31
CA ALA A 728 15.36 -5.55 46.02
C ALA A 728 16.22 -4.90 47.13
N HIS A 729 16.40 -3.58 47.11
CA HIS A 729 17.30 -2.83 48.01
C HIS A 729 16.53 -1.76 48.81
N PRO A 730 15.96 -2.09 49.97
CA PRO A 730 15.18 -1.17 50.81
C PRO A 730 15.92 0.13 51.17
N GLU A 731 17.24 0.06 51.33
CA GLU A 731 18.10 1.20 51.67
C GLU A 731 18.19 2.27 50.56
N LEU A 732 17.79 1.93 49.32
CA LEU A 732 17.74 2.88 48.20
C LEU A 732 16.35 3.49 47.99
N GLN A 733 15.31 3.02 48.67
CA GLN A 733 13.92 3.41 48.36
C GLN A 733 13.60 4.89 48.66
N ASP A 734 14.36 5.52 49.56
CA ASP A 734 14.30 6.96 49.83
C ASP A 734 15.03 7.81 48.77
N VAL A 735 15.82 7.20 47.89
CA VAL A 735 16.59 7.89 46.83
C VAL A 735 15.75 7.95 45.54
N PRO A 736 15.39 9.15 45.06
CA PRO A 736 14.50 9.27 43.91
C PRO A 736 15.19 8.95 42.59
N ILE A 737 14.48 8.19 41.74
CA ILE A 737 14.78 8.06 40.31
C ILE A 737 13.82 8.97 39.54
N TYR A 738 14.38 9.83 38.70
CA TYR A 738 13.64 10.69 37.78
C TYR A 738 13.86 10.26 36.34
N TYR A 739 12.77 10.02 35.62
CA TYR A 739 12.75 9.94 34.17
C TYR A 739 12.34 11.31 33.62
N ALA A 740 13.31 12.03 33.08
CA ALA A 740 13.23 13.44 32.74
C ALA A 740 13.00 13.65 31.24
N SER A 741 11.73 13.58 30.82
CA SER A 741 11.32 13.89 29.46
C SER A 741 9.92 14.51 29.41
N GLN A 742 9.75 15.58 28.64
CA GLN A 742 8.43 16.18 28.37
C GLN A 742 7.48 15.22 27.63
N LEU A 743 8.01 14.18 26.98
CA LEU A 743 7.23 13.17 26.26
C LEU A 743 6.99 11.91 27.08
N ALA A 744 7.64 11.74 28.24
CA ALA A 744 7.61 10.54 29.09
C ALA A 744 6.23 9.87 29.19
N CYS A 745 5.19 10.59 29.62
CA CYS A 745 3.84 10.02 29.73
C CYS A 745 3.28 9.50 28.40
N LYS A 746 3.54 10.20 27.29
CA LYS A 746 3.07 9.80 25.95
C LYS A 746 3.86 8.60 25.44
N CYS A 747 5.17 8.58 25.67
CA CYS A 747 6.05 7.45 25.37
C CYS A 747 5.61 6.18 26.11
N MET A 748 5.26 6.29 27.40
CA MET A 748 4.78 5.16 28.20
C MET A 748 3.45 4.62 27.70
N ALA A 749 2.49 5.49 27.35
CA ALA A 749 1.21 5.08 26.78
C ALA A 749 1.36 4.30 25.45
N VAL A 750 2.33 4.68 24.62
CA VAL A 750 2.66 3.95 23.38
C VAL A 750 3.26 2.57 23.69
N TYR A 751 4.22 2.49 24.61
CA TYR A 751 4.80 1.20 25.03
C TYR A 751 3.74 0.27 25.64
N GLN A 752 2.81 0.79 26.45
CA GLN A 752 1.71 0.02 27.02
C GLN A 752 0.67 -0.42 25.99
N THR A 753 0.47 0.35 24.91
CA THR A 753 -0.42 -0.04 23.80
C THR A 753 0.16 -1.22 22.99
N PHE A 754 1.48 -1.25 22.76
CA PHE A 754 2.14 -2.24 21.91
C PHE A 754 2.77 -3.43 22.65
N ILE A 755 2.25 -3.77 23.85
CA ILE A 755 2.65 -4.96 24.62
C ILE A 755 2.56 -6.27 23.81
N ALA A 756 1.65 -6.36 22.83
CA ALA A 756 1.55 -7.54 21.96
C ALA A 756 2.83 -7.83 21.15
N ALA A 757 3.62 -6.79 20.84
CA ALA A 757 4.89 -6.86 20.11
C ALA A 757 6.13 -6.98 21.03
N MET A 758 5.92 -7.27 22.31
CA MET A 758 6.96 -7.52 23.31
C MET A 758 7.13 -9.03 23.57
N ASN A 759 8.18 -9.39 24.30
CA ASN A 759 8.50 -10.78 24.62
C ASN A 759 7.44 -11.46 25.52
N ASP A 760 7.51 -12.79 25.60
CA ASP A 760 6.57 -13.58 26.40
C ASP A 760 6.64 -13.28 27.90
N ARG A 761 7.80 -12.86 28.41
CA ARG A 761 7.93 -12.44 29.83
C ARG A 761 6.98 -11.28 30.14
N ILE A 762 7.02 -10.21 29.34
CA ILE A 762 6.14 -9.05 29.54
C ILE A 762 4.68 -9.40 29.27
N ARG A 763 4.39 -10.10 28.16
CA ARG A 763 3.01 -10.48 27.79
C ARG A 763 2.31 -11.27 28.89
N ASN A 764 3.02 -12.20 29.54
CA ASN A 764 2.50 -12.98 30.66
C ASN A 764 2.46 -12.18 31.99
N GLN A 765 3.42 -11.28 32.23
CA GLN A 765 3.47 -10.50 33.47
C GLN A 765 2.33 -9.46 33.57
N VAL A 766 1.95 -8.85 32.44
CA VAL A 766 0.95 -7.77 32.36
C VAL A 766 -0.43 -8.16 32.88
N ALA A 767 -0.79 -9.46 32.85
CA ALA A 767 -2.03 -9.96 33.46
C ALA A 767 -2.10 -9.77 34.99
N ASN A 768 -0.94 -9.68 35.66
CA ASN A 768 -0.84 -9.50 37.12
C ASN A 768 -0.36 -8.10 37.52
N ASN A 769 0.62 -7.56 36.80
CA ASN A 769 1.18 -6.23 37.03
C ASN A 769 1.82 -5.69 35.75
N ASN A 770 1.49 -4.46 35.34
CA ASN A 770 2.11 -3.84 34.18
C ASN A 770 3.54 -3.35 34.53
N PRO A 771 4.61 -3.92 33.93
CA PRO A 771 5.98 -3.59 34.29
C PRO A 771 6.42 -2.16 33.89
N PHE A 772 5.67 -1.49 33.03
CA PHE A 772 5.90 -0.07 32.69
C PHE A 772 5.16 0.90 33.64
N CYS A 773 4.41 0.39 34.61
CA CYS A 773 3.91 1.16 35.75
C CYS A 773 4.95 1.11 36.88
N PHE A 774 6.05 1.84 36.69
CA PHE A 774 7.15 1.89 37.66
C PHE A 774 6.71 2.39 39.03
N ARG A 775 7.30 1.83 40.10
CA ARG A 775 7.01 2.14 41.50
C ARG A 775 7.97 3.18 42.06
N PHE A 776 9.24 3.11 41.68
CA PHE A 776 10.32 3.93 42.22
C PHE A 776 10.77 5.04 41.26
N ILE A 777 10.20 5.09 40.05
CA ILE A 777 10.59 6.02 38.98
C ILE A 777 9.48 7.04 38.78
N SER A 778 9.82 8.32 38.97
CA SER A 778 8.91 9.45 38.80
C SER A 778 9.20 10.21 37.52
N ASN A 779 8.15 10.74 36.87
CA ASN A 779 8.33 11.56 35.67
C ASN A 779 8.65 13.02 36.03
N LEU A 780 9.75 13.54 35.48
CA LEU A 780 10.17 14.92 35.63
C LEU A 780 9.91 15.73 34.33
N GLN A 781 8.87 16.57 34.35
CA GLN A 781 8.49 17.39 33.19
C GLN A 781 9.43 18.58 32.90
N SER A 782 10.13 19.10 33.91
CA SER A 782 10.97 20.30 33.82
C SER A 782 12.03 20.29 34.93
N ARG A 783 13.20 20.90 34.65
CA ARG A 783 14.26 21.15 35.64
C ARG A 783 13.73 21.85 36.91
N ASN A 784 12.74 22.73 36.79
CA ASN A 784 12.16 23.46 37.92
C ASN A 784 11.45 22.55 38.94
N HIS A 785 11.17 21.29 38.58
CA HIS A 785 10.55 20.31 39.47
C HIS A 785 11.57 19.30 40.03
N LEU A 786 12.87 19.46 39.73
CA LEU A 786 13.94 18.62 40.26
C LEU A 786 14.36 19.13 41.63
N ASP A 787 14.21 18.29 42.65
CA ASP A 787 14.83 18.52 43.94
C ASP A 787 16.30 18.08 43.87
N ASP A 788 17.20 19.06 43.68
CA ASP A 788 18.65 18.83 43.59
C ASP A 788 19.36 18.99 44.96
N SER A 789 18.68 18.64 46.06
CA SER A 789 19.22 18.75 47.43
C SER A 789 20.02 17.54 47.93
N GLY A 790 19.82 16.35 47.33
CA GLY A 790 20.41 15.08 47.76
C GLY A 790 20.96 14.21 46.63
N PRO A 791 21.35 12.95 46.90
CA PRO A 791 21.65 11.98 45.85
C PRO A 791 20.37 11.63 45.08
N CYS A 792 20.48 11.47 43.77
CA CYS A 792 19.38 11.07 42.90
C CYS A 792 19.90 10.41 41.62
N VAL A 793 19.02 9.70 40.92
CA VAL A 793 19.29 9.16 39.57
C VAL A 793 18.40 9.91 38.58
N VAL A 794 18.98 10.42 37.49
CA VAL A 794 18.21 11.10 36.45
C VAL A 794 18.52 10.51 35.07
N LEU A 795 17.50 9.95 34.43
CA LEU A 795 17.51 9.56 33.03
C LEU A 795 16.99 10.73 32.20
N ALA A 796 17.83 11.37 31.37
CA ALA A 796 17.48 12.59 30.64
C ALA A 796 17.84 12.51 29.15
N SER A 797 16.99 13.11 28.29
CA SER A 797 17.26 13.24 26.86
C SER A 797 17.99 14.54 26.50
N PRO A 798 18.73 14.57 25.37
CA PRO A 798 19.09 13.48 24.46
C PRO A 798 20.25 12.61 24.96
N GLY A 799 20.40 11.39 24.41
CA GLY A 799 21.43 10.43 24.84
C GLY A 799 22.89 10.84 24.55
N MET A 800 23.12 11.63 23.50
CA MET A 800 24.46 12.06 23.09
C MET A 800 24.83 13.48 23.58
N MET A 801 23.98 14.10 24.40
CA MET A 801 24.24 15.36 25.13
C MET A 801 24.59 16.59 24.25
N GLN A 802 24.11 16.64 23.00
CA GLN A 802 24.32 17.79 22.11
C GLN A 802 23.76 19.10 22.71
N SER A 803 22.55 19.04 23.26
CA SER A 803 21.80 20.15 23.86
C SER A 803 20.75 19.59 24.84
N GLY A 804 19.83 20.42 25.35
CA GLY A 804 18.70 19.97 26.16
C GLY A 804 19.06 19.55 27.58
N LEU A 805 18.11 18.87 28.26
CA LEU A 805 18.17 18.67 29.70
C LEU A 805 19.33 17.77 30.16
N SER A 806 19.70 16.74 29.38
CA SER A 806 20.88 15.92 29.72
C SER A 806 22.17 16.72 29.70
N ARG A 807 22.30 17.67 28.75
CA ARG A 807 23.45 18.58 28.66
C ARG A 807 23.46 19.61 29.79
N GLU A 808 22.31 20.21 30.09
CA GLU A 808 22.17 21.14 31.23
C GLU A 808 22.54 20.47 32.57
N LEU A 809 22.01 19.28 32.85
CA LEU A 809 22.32 18.56 34.09
C LEU A 809 23.80 18.18 34.14
N PHE A 810 24.39 17.73 33.03
CA PHE A 810 25.82 17.47 32.95
C PHE A 810 26.66 18.71 33.30
N GLU A 811 26.39 19.87 32.72
CA GLU A 811 27.16 21.10 32.99
C GLU A 811 27.04 21.53 34.46
N ASN A 812 25.87 21.38 35.08
CA ASN A 812 25.69 21.65 36.52
C ASN A 812 26.46 20.65 37.41
N TRP A 813 26.59 19.39 36.98
CA TRP A 813 27.08 18.30 37.82
C TRP A 813 28.53 17.87 37.56
N CYS A 814 29.12 18.20 36.41
CA CYS A 814 30.44 17.70 35.99
C CYS A 814 31.59 18.14 36.92
N THR A 815 31.41 19.24 37.65
CA THR A 815 32.43 19.85 38.51
C THR A 815 32.54 19.25 39.92
N ASP A 816 31.61 18.37 40.33
CA ASP A 816 31.67 17.65 41.62
C ASP A 816 32.08 16.19 41.41
N LYS A 817 33.17 15.80 42.07
CA LYS A 817 33.73 14.44 42.03
C LYS A 817 32.84 13.35 42.62
N ARG A 818 31.80 13.72 43.38
CA ARG A 818 30.82 12.76 43.90
C ARG A 818 29.86 12.31 42.82
N ASN A 819 29.54 13.16 41.85
CA ASN A 819 28.59 12.84 40.79
C ASN A 819 29.19 11.81 39.82
N GLY A 820 28.34 11.22 38.98
CA GLY A 820 28.76 10.33 37.90
C GLY A 820 27.83 10.42 36.69
N VAL A 821 28.39 10.10 35.52
CA VAL A 821 27.68 10.00 34.25
C VAL A 821 27.89 8.59 33.71
N ILE A 822 26.80 7.88 33.41
CA ILE A 822 26.85 6.53 32.83
C ILE A 822 26.30 6.60 31.41
N ILE A 823 27.20 6.51 30.43
CA ILE A 823 26.85 6.47 29.01
C ILE A 823 26.41 5.05 28.65
N ALA A 824 25.12 4.91 28.32
CA ALA A 824 24.49 3.61 28.05
C ALA A 824 24.31 3.27 26.55
N GLY A 825 24.34 4.28 25.66
CA GLY A 825 24.14 4.12 24.22
C GLY A 825 25.44 4.23 23.40
N TYR A 826 25.40 3.79 22.15
CA TYR A 826 26.49 4.08 21.20
C TYR A 826 26.62 5.60 21.02
N CYS A 827 27.85 6.11 20.92
CA CYS A 827 28.13 7.53 20.79
C CYS A 827 28.82 7.81 19.45
N VAL A 828 28.12 8.50 18.57
CA VAL A 828 28.62 8.93 17.25
C VAL A 828 29.73 9.97 17.43
N GLU A 829 30.73 9.93 16.55
CA GLU A 829 31.82 10.91 16.54
C GLU A 829 31.31 12.35 16.38
N GLY A 830 32.07 13.29 16.96
CA GLY A 830 31.69 14.71 17.02
C GLY A 830 30.62 15.06 18.08
N THR A 831 30.10 14.09 18.83
CA THR A 831 29.12 14.36 19.91
C THR A 831 29.79 14.62 21.27
N PRO A 832 29.19 15.46 22.15
CA PRO A 832 29.73 15.70 23.49
C PRO A 832 29.84 14.44 24.35
N ALA A 833 28.88 13.51 24.24
CA ALA A 833 28.96 12.22 24.93
C ALA A 833 30.19 11.40 24.49
N LYS A 834 30.53 11.38 23.19
CA LYS A 834 31.75 10.74 22.69
C LYS A 834 33.02 11.43 23.19
N GLN A 835 33.03 12.76 23.25
CA GLN A 835 34.17 13.55 23.74
C GLN A 835 34.48 13.24 25.21
N ILE A 836 33.48 13.13 26.09
CA ILE A 836 33.75 12.91 27.53
C ILE A 836 34.26 11.49 27.85
N LEU A 837 34.05 10.51 26.96
CA LEU A 837 34.63 9.17 27.10
C LEU A 837 36.17 9.18 27.05
N SER A 838 36.79 10.19 26.43
CA SER A 838 38.25 10.35 26.47
C SER A 838 38.76 11.01 27.77
N GLN A 839 37.88 11.29 28.72
CA GLN A 839 38.15 11.94 30.01
C GLN A 839 39.03 13.21 29.91
N PRO A 840 38.63 14.22 29.11
CA PRO A 840 39.36 15.48 29.02
C PRO A 840 39.35 16.25 30.35
N ALA A 841 40.41 16.98 30.66
CA ALA A 841 40.50 17.74 31.92
C ALA A 841 39.42 18.84 32.05
N GLU A 842 39.02 19.43 30.92
CA GLU A 842 37.96 20.44 30.84
C GLU A 842 37.02 20.15 29.66
N VAL A 843 35.76 20.53 29.80
CA VAL A 843 34.70 20.38 28.80
C VAL A 843 34.05 21.73 28.47
N PRO A 844 33.75 22.03 27.19
CA PRO A 844 33.06 23.26 26.81
C PRO A 844 31.55 23.19 27.13
N THR A 845 31.00 24.25 27.69
CA THR A 845 29.54 24.43 27.86
C THR A 845 28.87 24.84 26.54
N MET A 846 27.54 24.75 26.50
CA MET A 846 26.75 25.36 25.43
C MET A 846 26.95 26.88 25.30
N SER A 847 27.36 27.56 26.38
CA SER A 847 27.71 28.99 26.39
C SER A 847 29.18 29.29 25.99
N GLY A 848 30.00 28.27 25.71
CA GLY A 848 31.41 28.42 25.35
C GLY A 848 32.37 28.62 26.53
N GLN A 849 31.90 28.47 27.77
CA GLN A 849 32.75 28.45 28.97
C GLN A 849 33.40 27.06 29.12
N MET A 850 34.64 27.00 29.61
CA MET A 850 35.26 25.72 29.98
C MET A 850 34.92 25.37 31.44
N LEU A 851 34.51 24.12 31.69
CA LEU A 851 34.27 23.58 33.04
C LEU A 851 35.20 22.39 33.30
N PRO A 852 35.77 22.25 34.52
CA PRO A 852 36.61 21.11 34.87
C PRO A 852 35.77 19.83 35.01
N LEU A 853 36.16 18.77 34.30
CA LEU A 853 35.52 17.46 34.40
C LEU A 853 36.09 16.71 35.61
N LYS A 854 35.25 16.54 36.64
CA LYS A 854 35.63 15.91 37.92
C LYS A 854 34.73 14.73 38.30
N CYS A 855 33.49 14.68 37.80
CA CYS A 855 32.61 13.53 37.98
C CYS A 855 33.19 12.26 37.30
N SER A 856 32.79 11.08 37.75
CA SER A 856 33.18 9.83 37.08
C SER A 856 32.41 9.67 35.77
N VAL A 857 33.10 9.40 34.66
CA VAL A 857 32.47 9.09 33.37
C VAL A 857 32.70 7.61 33.06
N GLU A 858 31.61 6.84 33.02
CA GLU A 858 31.60 5.40 32.79
C GLU A 858 30.82 5.04 31.52
N TYR A 859 31.22 3.97 30.84
CA TYR A 859 30.56 3.44 29.66
C TYR A 859 30.14 1.99 29.88
N ILE A 860 28.85 1.70 29.67
CA ILE A 860 28.31 0.33 29.68
C ILE A 860 27.34 0.22 28.51
N SER A 861 27.68 -0.60 27.51
CA SER A 861 26.82 -0.73 26.34
C SER A 861 25.50 -1.44 26.65
N PHE A 862 24.40 -0.70 26.49
CA PHE A 862 23.02 -1.19 26.40
C PHE A 862 22.39 -0.85 25.06
N SER A 863 23.17 -0.47 24.04
CA SER A 863 22.66 -0.01 22.72
C SER A 863 21.90 -1.09 21.93
N ALA A 864 21.98 -2.37 22.34
CA ALA A 864 21.20 -3.48 21.79
C ALA A 864 21.37 -3.70 20.28
N HIS A 865 22.61 -3.63 19.79
CA HIS A 865 22.99 -4.12 18.47
C HIS A 865 23.51 -5.57 18.58
N THR A 866 23.87 -6.18 17.46
CA THR A 866 24.64 -7.44 17.48
C THR A 866 26.13 -7.20 17.72
N ASP A 867 26.77 -8.16 18.40
CA ASP A 867 28.22 -8.28 18.48
C ASP A 867 28.76 -9.24 17.41
N TYR A 868 30.08 -9.36 17.27
CA TYR A 868 30.70 -10.20 16.23
C TYR A 868 30.18 -11.64 16.22
N GLN A 869 30.01 -12.25 17.40
CA GLN A 869 29.53 -13.63 17.51
C GLN A 869 28.10 -13.74 17.00
N GLN A 870 27.23 -12.80 17.38
CA GLN A 870 25.83 -12.75 16.94
C GLN A 870 25.69 -12.48 15.44
N THR A 871 26.47 -11.55 14.88
CA THR A 871 26.47 -11.26 13.43
C THR A 871 26.98 -12.46 12.62
N SER A 872 28.10 -13.07 13.06
CA SER A 872 28.69 -14.27 12.46
C SER A 872 27.70 -15.46 12.48
N GLU A 873 27.05 -15.71 13.63
CA GLU A 873 26.02 -16.74 13.77
C GLU A 873 24.81 -16.51 12.86
N PHE A 874 24.31 -15.28 12.77
CA PHE A 874 23.19 -14.93 11.91
C PHE A 874 23.52 -15.12 10.41
N ILE A 875 24.73 -14.73 9.98
CA ILE A 875 25.21 -14.99 8.61
C ILE A 875 25.34 -16.50 8.35
N ARG A 876 25.80 -17.28 9.34
CA ARG A 876 25.96 -18.74 9.23
C ARG A 876 24.64 -19.51 9.16
N GLU A 877 23.60 -19.01 9.83
CA GLU A 877 22.23 -19.54 9.75
C GLU A 877 21.58 -19.23 8.41
N LEU A 878 21.71 -17.99 7.92
CA LEU A 878 21.10 -17.54 6.67
C LEU A 878 21.84 -18.03 5.41
N LYS A 879 23.17 -18.12 5.47
CA LYS A 879 24.08 -18.41 4.35
C LYS A 879 23.82 -17.56 3.10
N PRO A 880 23.74 -16.22 3.15
CA PRO A 880 23.59 -15.42 1.94
C PRO A 880 24.76 -15.66 0.96
N ASN A 881 24.56 -15.41 -0.33
CA ASN A 881 25.67 -15.46 -1.30
C ASN A 881 26.49 -14.16 -1.27
N TYR A 882 25.80 -13.04 -0.99
CA TYR A 882 26.38 -11.70 -0.93
C TYR A 882 26.00 -11.00 0.39
N VAL A 883 26.97 -10.39 1.06
CA VAL A 883 26.77 -9.57 2.26
C VAL A 883 27.21 -8.14 1.96
N VAL A 884 26.35 -7.17 2.21
CA VAL A 884 26.66 -5.74 2.14
C VAL A 884 26.63 -5.18 3.56
N LEU A 885 27.80 -4.81 4.08
CA LEU A 885 27.92 -4.18 5.39
C LEU A 885 27.63 -2.68 5.26
N VAL A 886 26.73 -2.20 6.11
CA VAL A 886 26.34 -0.80 6.28
C VAL A 886 26.33 -0.46 7.77
N HIS A 887 26.06 0.80 8.13
CA HIS A 887 25.87 1.28 9.50
C HIS A 887 26.94 0.78 10.47
N GLY A 888 28.13 1.37 10.33
CA GLY A 888 29.32 0.99 11.08
C GLY A 888 30.48 1.92 10.75
N GLU A 889 31.35 2.16 11.72
CA GLU A 889 32.55 2.98 11.51
C GLU A 889 33.51 2.28 10.52
N GLN A 890 34.18 3.06 9.67
CA GLN A 890 34.99 2.57 8.56
C GLN A 890 36.00 1.47 8.96
N ASN A 891 36.76 1.66 10.04
CA ASN A 891 37.79 0.71 10.45
C ASN A 891 37.17 -0.56 11.05
N GLU A 892 36.13 -0.44 11.88
CA GLU A 892 35.44 -1.59 12.48
C GLU A 892 34.63 -2.40 11.45
N MET A 893 34.02 -1.74 10.45
CA MET A 893 33.37 -2.40 9.32
C MET A 893 34.38 -3.20 8.47
N MET A 894 35.55 -2.62 8.19
CA MET A 894 36.63 -3.33 7.46
C MET A 894 37.22 -4.49 8.28
N ARG A 895 37.30 -4.36 9.61
CA ARG A 895 37.69 -5.45 10.53
C ARG A 895 36.69 -6.59 10.52
N LEU A 896 35.39 -6.29 10.55
CA LEU A 896 34.31 -7.27 10.47
C LEU A 896 34.35 -8.02 9.13
N ALA A 897 34.46 -7.30 8.00
CA ALA A 897 34.61 -7.91 6.67
C ALA A 897 35.82 -8.86 6.62
N GLY A 898 36.99 -8.42 7.11
CA GLY A 898 38.18 -9.25 7.17
C GLY A 898 38.13 -10.38 8.20
N ALA A 899 37.24 -10.35 9.20
CA ALA A 899 36.99 -11.46 10.12
C ALA A 899 36.07 -12.51 9.49
N LEU A 900 34.94 -12.08 8.93
CA LEU A 900 34.01 -12.93 8.20
C LEU A 900 34.67 -13.59 6.99
N GLN A 901 35.46 -12.87 6.19
CA GLN A 901 36.10 -13.46 5.03
C GLN A 901 37.06 -14.61 5.38
N ARG A 902 37.80 -14.50 6.50
CA ARG A 902 38.63 -15.60 7.04
C ARG A 902 37.81 -16.74 7.64
N GLU A 903 36.58 -16.50 8.07
CA GLU A 903 35.70 -17.54 8.60
C GLU A 903 35.18 -18.48 7.49
N TYR A 904 34.98 -17.95 6.28
CA TYR A 904 34.45 -18.68 5.12
C TYR A 904 35.52 -19.05 4.07
N GLU A 905 36.78 -18.63 4.23
CA GLU A 905 37.88 -18.89 3.26
C GLU A 905 38.14 -20.41 3.04
N ASP A 906 37.95 -21.22 4.08
CA ASP A 906 38.17 -22.67 4.05
C ASP A 906 36.90 -23.51 3.69
N ASP A 907 35.72 -22.90 3.52
CA ASP A 907 34.47 -23.64 3.19
C ASP A 907 34.20 -23.71 1.68
N GLU A 908 34.70 -24.77 1.03
CA GLU A 908 34.46 -25.06 -0.39
C GLU A 908 32.96 -25.10 -0.79
N ASN A 909 32.03 -25.24 0.17
CA ASN A 909 30.59 -25.29 -0.09
C ASN A 909 29.86 -23.95 0.12
N CYS A 910 30.52 -22.91 0.64
CA CYS A 910 29.89 -21.63 0.99
C CYS A 910 30.59 -20.43 0.33
N HIS A 911 30.22 -20.13 -0.91
CA HIS A 911 30.67 -18.91 -1.59
C HIS A 911 29.98 -17.66 -1.00
N LEU A 912 30.66 -17.00 -0.06
CA LEU A 912 30.24 -15.74 0.56
C LEU A 912 31.10 -14.58 0.04
N GLU A 913 30.51 -13.62 -0.67
CA GLU A 913 31.19 -12.38 -1.08
C GLU A 913 30.72 -11.20 -0.22
N ILE A 914 31.67 -10.39 0.28
CA ILE A 914 31.41 -9.34 1.28
C ILE A 914 31.81 -7.97 0.72
N PHE A 915 30.90 -6.99 0.83
CA PHE A 915 31.10 -5.62 0.37
C PHE A 915 31.00 -4.62 1.52
N THR A 916 31.83 -3.58 1.48
CA THR A 916 31.84 -2.46 2.43
C THR A 916 31.72 -1.12 1.69
N PRO A 917 30.63 -0.87 0.92
CA PRO A 917 30.52 0.31 0.07
C PRO A 917 30.50 1.62 0.86
N LYS A 918 31.16 2.65 0.32
CA LYS A 918 31.03 4.03 0.80
C LYS A 918 29.69 4.63 0.37
N ASN A 919 29.35 5.77 0.98
CA ASN A 919 28.29 6.63 0.47
C ASN A 919 28.52 6.97 -1.03
N CYS A 920 27.45 6.84 -1.82
CA CYS A 920 27.42 6.98 -3.28
C CYS A 920 28.24 5.93 -4.07
N GLU A 921 28.73 4.87 -3.42
CA GLU A 921 29.38 3.72 -4.07
C GLU A 921 28.35 2.63 -4.34
N SER A 922 28.22 2.19 -5.59
CA SER A 922 27.23 1.18 -5.99
C SER A 922 27.84 -0.22 -6.03
N VAL A 923 27.33 -1.15 -5.21
CA VAL A 923 27.57 -2.59 -5.35
C VAL A 923 26.68 -3.10 -6.48
N ASN A 924 27.29 -3.69 -7.51
CA ASN A 924 26.59 -4.10 -8.74
C ASN A 924 26.64 -5.63 -8.91
N LEU A 925 25.52 -6.30 -8.65
CA LEU A 925 25.36 -7.74 -8.72
C LEU A 925 24.57 -8.14 -9.98
N ARG A 926 24.75 -9.36 -10.49
CA ARG A 926 24.06 -9.86 -11.69
C ARG A 926 23.25 -11.11 -11.37
N PHE A 927 21.95 -11.07 -11.68
CA PHE A 927 21.04 -12.19 -11.45
C PHE A 927 20.33 -12.59 -12.75
N LYS A 928 20.85 -13.67 -13.37
CA LYS A 928 20.20 -14.32 -14.52
C LYS A 928 19.05 -15.20 -14.03
N GLY A 929 17.85 -14.64 -13.98
CA GLY A 929 16.63 -15.40 -13.70
C GLY A 929 16.10 -16.10 -14.94
N GLU A 930 15.93 -17.41 -14.90
CA GLU A 930 15.19 -18.12 -15.94
C GLU A 930 13.73 -17.63 -15.97
N LYS A 931 13.24 -17.24 -17.15
CA LYS A 931 11.87 -16.71 -17.32
C LYS A 931 10.86 -17.86 -17.34
N VAL A 932 10.47 -18.33 -16.16
CA VAL A 932 9.47 -19.40 -16.00
C VAL A 932 8.07 -18.89 -16.34
N ALA A 933 7.44 -19.47 -17.36
CA ALA A 933 6.05 -19.20 -17.72
C ALA A 933 5.13 -20.36 -17.31
N LYS A 934 4.05 -20.05 -16.57
CA LYS A 934 3.05 -21.04 -16.15
C LYS A 934 1.96 -21.18 -17.21
N VAL A 935 1.76 -22.38 -17.73
CA VAL A 935 0.64 -22.70 -18.63
C VAL A 935 -0.66 -22.80 -17.82
N LEU A 936 -1.72 -22.15 -18.27
CA LEU A 936 -3.04 -22.13 -17.59
C LEU A 936 -4.17 -22.60 -18.51
N GLY A 937 -5.33 -22.89 -17.91
CA GLY A 937 -6.56 -23.22 -18.63
C GLY A 937 -6.54 -24.54 -19.40
N SER A 938 -7.26 -24.58 -20.51
CA SER A 938 -7.35 -25.73 -21.41
C SER A 938 -5.98 -26.22 -21.91
N LEU A 939 -5.04 -25.30 -22.15
CA LEU A 939 -3.68 -25.60 -22.64
C LEU A 939 -2.86 -26.47 -21.67
N ALA A 940 -3.18 -26.43 -20.36
CA ALA A 940 -2.58 -27.31 -19.36
C ALA A 940 -3.21 -28.71 -19.32
N LYS A 941 -4.48 -28.85 -19.71
CA LYS A 941 -5.24 -30.13 -19.64
C LYS A 941 -4.80 -31.13 -20.71
N THR A 942 -4.35 -30.66 -21.87
CA THR A 942 -3.95 -31.51 -23.02
C THR A 942 -2.82 -32.49 -22.67
N ARG A 943 -2.02 -32.21 -21.62
CA ARG A 943 -0.95 -33.10 -21.13
C ARG A 943 -1.36 -34.07 -20.01
N GLY A 944 -2.58 -33.98 -19.48
CA GLY A 944 -2.97 -34.63 -18.22
C GLY A 944 -3.71 -35.97 -18.31
N SER A 945 -4.09 -36.43 -19.51
CA SER A 945 -5.01 -37.58 -19.68
C SER A 945 -4.39 -38.85 -20.30
N GLY A 946 -3.06 -38.99 -20.26
CA GLY A 946 -2.36 -40.20 -20.67
C GLY A 946 -1.52 -40.78 -19.53
N SER A 947 -1.78 -42.03 -19.14
CA SER A 947 -1.00 -42.75 -18.13
C SER A 947 0.43 -43.02 -18.63
N PHE A 948 1.43 -42.65 -17.84
CA PHE A 948 2.84 -42.65 -18.24
C PHE A 948 3.52 -44.03 -18.09
N GLU A 949 3.00 -45.04 -18.78
CA GLU A 949 3.66 -46.33 -18.97
C GLU A 949 3.59 -46.75 -20.45
N GLY A 950 4.69 -46.60 -21.20
CA GLY A 950 4.86 -47.29 -22.49
C GLY A 950 5.54 -46.55 -23.64
N MET A 951 5.62 -45.21 -23.63
CA MET A 951 6.22 -44.46 -24.76
C MET A 951 7.75 -44.45 -24.70
N LYS A 952 8.39 -45.25 -25.56
CA LYS A 952 9.85 -45.16 -25.78
C LYS A 952 10.19 -43.89 -26.54
N ALA A 953 11.29 -43.23 -26.16
CA ALA A 953 11.87 -42.13 -26.92
C ALA A 953 12.28 -42.63 -28.32
N GLY A 954 11.62 -42.11 -29.37
CA GLY A 954 11.83 -42.51 -30.76
C GLY A 954 11.08 -41.60 -31.72
N ASP A 955 9.77 -41.48 -31.55
CA ASP A 955 8.92 -40.55 -32.31
C ASP A 955 8.46 -39.40 -31.40
N SER A 956 9.01 -38.21 -31.63
CA SER A 956 8.57 -36.99 -30.98
C SER A 956 8.59 -35.81 -31.95
N GLU A 957 7.55 -35.71 -32.77
CA GLU A 957 7.09 -34.38 -33.17
C GLU A 957 6.84 -33.59 -31.89
N ARG A 958 7.63 -32.53 -31.66
CA ARG A 958 7.46 -31.68 -30.48
C ARG A 958 6.14 -30.93 -30.64
N GLU A 959 5.10 -31.37 -29.94
CA GLU A 959 3.82 -30.66 -29.88
C GLU A 959 4.05 -29.17 -29.55
N SER A 960 3.78 -28.31 -30.52
CA SER A 960 4.03 -26.88 -30.41
C SER A 960 2.99 -26.23 -29.50
N LEU A 961 3.41 -25.75 -28.34
CA LEU A 961 2.55 -24.96 -27.44
C LEU A 961 2.31 -23.56 -28.02
N SER A 962 1.13 -23.36 -28.62
CA SER A 962 0.67 -22.06 -29.12
C SER A 962 -0.35 -21.42 -28.15
N GLY A 963 -0.07 -20.20 -27.70
CA GLY A 963 -0.97 -19.43 -26.84
C GLY A 963 -0.51 -17.98 -26.70
N VAL A 964 -1.31 -17.17 -26.00
CA VAL A 964 -0.95 -15.78 -25.67
C VAL A 964 -0.07 -15.80 -24.42
N LEU A 965 1.13 -15.21 -24.52
CA LEU A 965 2.01 -14.99 -23.38
C LEU A 965 1.61 -13.67 -22.68
N VAL A 966 1.07 -13.77 -21.47
CA VAL A 966 0.70 -12.64 -20.63
C VAL A 966 1.77 -12.47 -19.55
N LYS A 967 2.27 -11.24 -19.40
CA LYS A 967 3.21 -10.85 -18.33
C LYS A 967 2.48 -9.93 -17.34
N LYS A 968 2.31 -10.37 -16.09
CA LYS A 968 1.82 -9.53 -14.98
C LYS A 968 2.98 -9.34 -13.99
N ASN A 969 3.47 -8.11 -13.87
CA ASN A 969 4.73 -7.78 -13.17
C ASN A 969 5.91 -8.64 -13.68
N PHE A 970 6.41 -9.57 -12.86
CA PHE A 970 7.47 -10.52 -13.23
C PHE A 970 6.96 -11.94 -13.52
N ALA A 971 5.67 -12.21 -13.29
CA ALA A 971 5.05 -13.50 -13.57
C ALA A 971 4.65 -13.60 -15.06
N TYR A 972 5.01 -14.72 -15.68
CA TYR A 972 4.64 -15.06 -17.05
C TYR A 972 3.60 -16.19 -17.06
N HIS A 973 2.56 -16.03 -17.88
CA HIS A 973 1.48 -16.99 -18.05
C HIS A 973 1.22 -17.26 -19.54
N ILE A 974 1.01 -18.51 -19.92
CA ILE A 974 0.60 -18.88 -21.28
C ILE A 974 -0.86 -19.35 -21.23
N ILE A 975 -1.74 -18.65 -21.94
CA ILE A 975 -3.20 -18.80 -21.87
C ILE A 975 -3.75 -18.88 -23.32
N THR A 976 -4.86 -19.57 -23.55
CA THR A 976 -5.53 -19.51 -24.86
C THR A 976 -6.21 -18.14 -25.08
N PRO A 977 -6.32 -17.63 -26.33
CA PRO A 977 -7.05 -16.38 -26.59
C PRO A 977 -8.48 -16.39 -26.05
N THR A 978 -9.16 -17.54 -26.08
CA THR A 978 -10.54 -17.72 -25.59
C THR A 978 -10.67 -17.67 -24.07
N GLU A 979 -9.61 -18.01 -23.32
CA GLU A 979 -9.60 -18.00 -21.85
C GLU A 979 -8.94 -16.75 -21.27
N LEU A 980 -8.47 -15.80 -22.11
CA LEU A 980 -7.86 -14.55 -21.66
C LEU A 980 -8.76 -13.77 -20.67
N PRO A 981 -10.07 -13.59 -20.92
CA PRO A 981 -10.96 -12.89 -19.98
C PRO A 981 -11.28 -13.68 -18.69
N VAL A 982 -10.89 -14.95 -18.62
CA VAL A 982 -11.12 -15.82 -17.45
C VAL A 982 -9.97 -15.71 -16.44
N TYR A 983 -8.74 -15.54 -16.94
CA TYR A 983 -7.51 -15.48 -16.12
C TYR A 983 -6.87 -14.08 -16.06
N THR A 984 -7.40 -13.11 -16.81
CA THR A 984 -6.88 -11.73 -16.88
C THR A 984 -8.01 -10.72 -16.97
N GLU A 985 -7.73 -9.47 -16.66
CA GLU A 985 -8.63 -8.31 -16.83
C GLU A 985 -8.82 -7.92 -18.32
N LEU A 986 -8.19 -8.62 -19.26
CA LEU A 986 -8.24 -8.30 -20.70
C LEU A 986 -9.52 -8.87 -21.34
N ALA A 987 -10.41 -7.97 -21.75
CA ALA A 987 -11.56 -8.33 -22.58
C ALA A 987 -11.14 -8.61 -24.03
N THR A 988 -11.64 -9.71 -24.60
CA THR A 988 -11.44 -10.05 -26.01
C THR A 988 -12.65 -9.65 -26.84
N THR A 989 -12.47 -8.72 -27.78
CA THR A 989 -13.52 -8.22 -28.67
C THR A 989 -13.25 -8.65 -30.10
N VAL A 990 -14.25 -9.25 -30.77
CA VAL A 990 -14.20 -9.58 -32.19
C VAL A 990 -14.99 -8.53 -32.96
N VAL A 991 -14.32 -7.80 -33.87
CA VAL A 991 -14.97 -6.80 -34.72
C VAL A 991 -15.53 -7.49 -35.96
N THR A 992 -16.85 -7.51 -36.12
CA THR A 992 -17.49 -7.94 -37.39
C THR A 992 -17.88 -6.71 -38.21
N GLN A 993 -17.42 -6.64 -39.45
CA GLN A 993 -17.82 -5.60 -40.39
C GLN A 993 -18.94 -6.09 -41.31
N VAL A 994 -19.80 -5.15 -41.72
CA VAL A 994 -20.88 -5.39 -42.68
C VAL A 994 -20.95 -4.22 -43.64
N ILE A 995 -20.85 -4.49 -44.95
CA ILE A 995 -21.08 -3.51 -46.01
C ILE A 995 -22.32 -3.93 -46.80
N ALA A 996 -23.21 -2.99 -47.08
CA ALA A 996 -24.38 -3.19 -47.94
C ALA A 996 -24.21 -2.41 -49.25
N ILE A 997 -24.27 -3.11 -50.38
CA ILE A 997 -24.05 -2.58 -51.72
C ILE A 997 -25.34 -2.76 -52.55
N PRO A 998 -25.89 -1.70 -53.16
CA PRO A 998 -26.99 -1.83 -54.12
C PRO A 998 -26.55 -2.69 -55.31
N PHE A 999 -27.36 -3.68 -55.68
CA PHE A 999 -27.04 -4.64 -56.74
C PHE A 999 -28.30 -5.07 -57.49
N SER A 1000 -28.44 -4.63 -58.73
CA SER A 1000 -29.61 -4.88 -59.59
C SER A 1000 -29.59 -6.22 -60.34
N GLY A 1001 -28.55 -7.03 -60.16
CA GLY A 1001 -28.44 -8.35 -60.79
C GLY A 1001 -29.19 -9.45 -60.03
N SER A 1002 -29.41 -10.59 -60.69
CA SER A 1002 -29.97 -11.79 -60.06
C SER A 1002 -28.97 -12.49 -59.14
N ALA A 1003 -29.47 -13.29 -58.19
CA ALA A 1003 -28.63 -14.13 -57.33
C ALA A 1003 -27.70 -15.07 -58.12
N SER A 1004 -28.16 -15.59 -59.27
CA SER A 1004 -27.37 -16.46 -60.14
C SER A 1004 -26.23 -15.72 -60.84
N LEU A 1005 -26.45 -14.47 -61.27
CA LEU A 1005 -25.41 -13.61 -61.84
C LEU A 1005 -24.33 -13.29 -60.78
N LEU A 1006 -24.76 -12.98 -59.55
CA LEU A 1006 -23.85 -12.78 -58.44
C LEU A 1006 -23.05 -14.05 -58.12
N GLN A 1007 -23.70 -15.21 -58.03
CA GLN A 1007 -23.04 -16.50 -57.79
C GLN A 1007 -21.98 -16.81 -58.85
N PHE A 1008 -22.29 -16.57 -60.13
CA PHE A 1008 -21.33 -16.70 -61.23
C PHE A 1008 -20.08 -15.83 -60.96
N HIS A 1009 -20.26 -14.52 -60.76
CA HIS A 1009 -19.14 -13.60 -60.54
C HIS A 1009 -18.34 -13.88 -59.25
N LEU A 1010 -18.96 -14.32 -58.16
CA LEU A 1010 -18.26 -14.76 -56.96
C LEU A 1010 -17.46 -16.06 -57.18
N THR A 1011 -17.97 -16.96 -58.01
CA THR A 1011 -17.28 -18.21 -58.39
C THR A 1011 -16.03 -17.93 -59.22
N MET A 1012 -16.01 -16.85 -60.03
CA MET A 1012 -14.83 -16.41 -60.79
C MET A 1012 -13.64 -16.06 -59.89
N ILE A 1013 -13.87 -15.49 -58.70
CA ILE A 1013 -12.79 -15.06 -57.79
C ILE A 1013 -12.41 -16.11 -56.74
N ALA A 1014 -13.38 -16.86 -56.21
CA ALA A 1014 -13.13 -17.83 -55.14
C ALA A 1014 -13.06 -19.28 -55.62
N GLY A 1015 -13.37 -19.56 -56.88
CA GLY A 1015 -13.35 -20.89 -57.51
C GLY A 1015 -14.50 -21.81 -57.08
N LYS A 1016 -14.79 -21.91 -55.76
CA LYS A 1016 -15.94 -22.63 -55.21
C LYS A 1016 -16.63 -21.79 -54.15
N VAL A 1017 -17.86 -21.41 -54.43
CA VAL A 1017 -18.73 -20.68 -53.50
C VAL A 1017 -19.71 -21.66 -52.87
N LYS A 1018 -19.83 -21.65 -51.53
CA LYS A 1018 -20.81 -22.48 -50.81
C LYS A 1018 -22.12 -21.69 -50.69
N VAL A 1019 -23.24 -22.23 -51.17
CA VAL A 1019 -24.57 -21.67 -50.90
C VAL A 1019 -25.07 -22.29 -49.58
N ILE A 1020 -25.40 -21.46 -48.59
CA ILE A 1020 -25.96 -21.92 -47.31
C ILE A 1020 -27.49 -21.96 -47.39
N GLU A 1021 -28.08 -20.87 -47.87
CA GLU A 1021 -29.52 -20.64 -47.89
C GLU A 1021 -29.93 -20.13 -49.27
N HIS A 1022 -31.06 -20.64 -49.77
CA HIS A 1022 -31.63 -20.26 -51.05
C HIS A 1022 -33.15 -20.19 -50.92
N SER A 1023 -33.67 -18.98 -50.74
CA SER A 1023 -35.11 -18.68 -50.82
C SER A 1023 -35.41 -17.87 -52.09
N GLU A 1024 -36.70 -17.70 -52.43
CA GLU A 1024 -37.09 -16.88 -53.60
C GLU A 1024 -36.76 -15.38 -53.41
N GLU A 1025 -36.58 -14.92 -52.16
CA GLU A 1025 -36.33 -13.51 -51.83
C GLU A 1025 -34.89 -13.22 -51.35
N SER A 1026 -34.12 -14.26 -50.97
CA SER A 1026 -32.75 -14.12 -50.48
C SER A 1026 -31.88 -15.35 -50.76
N VAL A 1027 -30.60 -15.11 -51.09
CA VAL A 1027 -29.59 -16.17 -51.26
C VAL A 1027 -28.31 -15.80 -50.52
N THR A 1028 -27.79 -16.72 -49.70
CA THR A 1028 -26.58 -16.52 -48.89
C THR A 1028 -25.45 -17.45 -49.31
N PHE A 1029 -24.29 -16.84 -49.54
CA PHE A 1029 -23.05 -17.45 -49.99
C PHE A 1029 -21.96 -17.36 -48.91
N ILE A 1030 -21.11 -18.37 -48.79
CA ILE A 1030 -19.78 -18.23 -48.18
C ILE A 1030 -18.74 -18.21 -49.30
N VAL A 1031 -17.87 -17.20 -49.24
CA VAL A 1031 -16.81 -16.92 -50.20
C VAL A 1031 -15.48 -16.91 -49.44
N PHE A 1032 -14.46 -17.59 -49.97
CA PHE A 1032 -13.18 -17.86 -49.29
C PHE A 1032 -13.32 -18.54 -47.91
N ASP A 1033 -14.42 -19.28 -47.69
CA ASP A 1033 -14.79 -19.94 -46.42
C ASP A 1033 -14.95 -19.05 -45.16
N GLU A 1034 -14.59 -17.76 -45.25
CA GLU A 1034 -14.61 -16.79 -44.16
C GLU A 1034 -15.60 -15.63 -44.34
N VAL A 1035 -15.90 -15.23 -45.59
CA VAL A 1035 -16.76 -14.06 -45.88
C VAL A 1035 -18.16 -14.49 -46.26
N THR A 1036 -19.16 -14.00 -45.53
CA THR A 1036 -20.57 -14.23 -45.81
C THR A 1036 -21.11 -13.15 -46.75
N VAL A 1037 -21.78 -13.54 -47.84
CA VAL A 1037 -22.37 -12.63 -48.81
C VAL A 1037 -23.85 -12.98 -48.99
N THR A 1038 -24.75 -12.08 -48.59
CA THR A 1038 -26.20 -12.27 -48.69
C THR A 1038 -26.81 -11.32 -49.72
N TRP A 1039 -27.43 -11.86 -50.77
CA TRP A 1039 -28.27 -11.11 -51.70
C TRP A 1039 -29.71 -11.11 -51.20
N GLN A 1040 -30.34 -9.94 -51.10
CA GLN A 1040 -31.75 -9.79 -50.73
C GLN A 1040 -32.28 -8.46 -51.30
N SER A 1041 -33.45 -8.48 -51.95
CA SER A 1041 -34.17 -7.27 -52.41
C SER A 1041 -33.31 -6.23 -53.15
N ASN A 1042 -32.50 -6.67 -54.12
CA ASN A 1042 -31.54 -5.85 -54.89
C ASN A 1042 -30.43 -5.18 -54.05
N VAL A 1043 -30.07 -5.77 -52.90
CA VAL A 1043 -28.92 -5.37 -52.07
C VAL A 1043 -28.07 -6.60 -51.76
N VAL A 1044 -26.75 -6.45 -51.86
CA VAL A 1044 -25.78 -7.44 -51.43
C VAL A 1044 -25.14 -6.97 -50.13
N ARG A 1045 -25.26 -7.77 -49.07
CA ARG A 1045 -24.59 -7.56 -47.78
C ARG A 1045 -23.38 -8.47 -47.68
N ILE A 1046 -22.19 -7.89 -47.57
CA ILE A 1046 -20.93 -8.59 -47.31
C ILE A 1046 -20.67 -8.46 -45.80
N LYS A 1047 -20.49 -9.60 -45.10
CA LYS A 1047 -20.23 -9.66 -43.66
C LYS A 1047 -19.03 -10.56 -43.39
N TRP A 1048 -18.08 -10.07 -42.59
CA TRP A 1048 -16.87 -10.80 -42.20
C TRP A 1048 -16.39 -10.39 -40.81
N VAL A 1049 -15.48 -11.19 -40.24
CA VAL A 1049 -14.68 -10.80 -39.07
C VAL A 1049 -13.48 -10.00 -39.57
N ALA A 1050 -13.34 -8.75 -39.12
CA ALA A 1050 -12.30 -7.84 -39.57
C ALA A 1050 -10.90 -8.33 -39.15
N ASN A 1051 -10.06 -8.57 -40.15
CA ASN A 1051 -8.64 -8.88 -40.01
C ASN A 1051 -7.96 -8.74 -41.38
N PRO A 1052 -6.62 -8.55 -41.46
CA PRO A 1052 -5.95 -8.21 -42.72
C PRO A 1052 -6.19 -9.15 -43.90
N VAL A 1053 -6.52 -10.43 -43.65
CA VAL A 1053 -6.80 -11.43 -44.68
C VAL A 1053 -8.26 -11.34 -45.13
N ASN A 1054 -9.20 -11.31 -44.18
CA ASN A 1054 -10.63 -11.24 -44.46
C ASN A 1054 -11.05 -9.87 -45.02
N ASP A 1055 -10.37 -8.79 -44.63
CA ASP A 1055 -10.57 -7.44 -45.18
C ASP A 1055 -10.19 -7.42 -46.68
N MET A 1056 -9.04 -8.02 -47.04
CA MET A 1056 -8.64 -8.19 -48.44
C MET A 1056 -9.63 -9.05 -49.25
N TYR A 1057 -10.18 -10.11 -48.65
CA TYR A 1057 -11.23 -10.91 -49.27
C TYR A 1057 -12.53 -10.11 -49.46
N ALA A 1058 -12.93 -9.31 -48.48
CA ALA A 1058 -14.11 -8.46 -48.54
C ALA A 1058 -13.97 -7.36 -49.61
N ASP A 1059 -12.82 -6.70 -49.72
CA ASP A 1059 -12.51 -5.71 -50.76
C ASP A 1059 -12.55 -6.31 -52.17
N ALA A 1060 -12.04 -7.54 -52.34
CA ALA A 1060 -12.10 -8.27 -53.60
C ALA A 1060 -13.56 -8.60 -53.98
N ILE A 1061 -14.36 -9.06 -53.02
CA ILE A 1061 -15.79 -9.34 -53.20
C ILE A 1061 -16.56 -8.06 -53.53
N GLN A 1062 -16.35 -6.97 -52.78
CA GLN A 1062 -16.96 -5.66 -53.02
C GLN A 1062 -16.65 -5.15 -54.43
N SER A 1063 -15.40 -5.25 -54.86
CA SER A 1063 -14.96 -4.89 -56.21
C SER A 1063 -15.69 -5.69 -57.31
N VAL A 1064 -15.99 -6.97 -57.06
CA VAL A 1064 -16.75 -7.82 -57.97
C VAL A 1064 -18.24 -7.46 -57.98
N VAL A 1065 -18.87 -7.26 -56.81
CA VAL A 1065 -20.28 -6.86 -56.70
C VAL A 1065 -20.54 -5.55 -57.45
N LEU A 1066 -19.66 -4.55 -57.25
CA LEU A 1066 -19.75 -3.26 -57.94
C LEU A 1066 -19.56 -3.38 -59.46
N ARG A 1067 -18.67 -4.28 -59.93
CA ARG A 1067 -18.46 -4.54 -61.37
C ARG A 1067 -19.61 -5.30 -62.04
N ALA A 1068 -20.29 -6.17 -61.30
CA ALA A 1068 -21.40 -6.97 -61.81
C ALA A 1068 -22.73 -6.18 -61.86
N SER A 1069 -22.92 -5.18 -60.99
CA SER A 1069 -24.16 -4.39 -60.92
C SER A 1069 -24.59 -3.67 -62.22
N PRO A 1070 -23.70 -3.08 -63.06
CA PRO A 1070 -24.10 -2.42 -64.30
C PRO A 1070 -24.38 -3.39 -65.47
N THR A 1071 -24.16 -4.71 -65.30
CA THR A 1071 -24.43 -5.70 -66.35
C THR A 1071 -25.92 -6.02 -66.37
N SER A 1072 -26.65 -5.42 -67.32
CA SER A 1072 -28.07 -5.72 -67.54
C SER A 1072 -28.29 -7.19 -67.92
N SER A 1073 -29.52 -7.69 -67.72
CA SER A 1073 -29.93 -9.09 -67.91
C SER A 1073 -29.88 -9.60 -69.36
N GLY A 1074 -28.70 -9.58 -69.98
CA GLY A 1074 -28.37 -10.47 -71.08
C GLY A 1074 -28.39 -11.92 -70.58
N THR A 1075 -28.88 -12.83 -71.42
CA THR A 1075 -28.96 -14.26 -71.13
C THR A 1075 -27.61 -14.77 -70.64
N LEU A 1076 -27.54 -15.30 -69.41
CA LEU A 1076 -26.39 -16.07 -68.94
C LEU A 1076 -26.18 -17.23 -69.91
N SER A 1077 -25.10 -17.17 -70.68
CA SER A 1077 -24.65 -18.32 -71.45
C SER A 1077 -24.24 -19.41 -70.47
N THR A 1078 -24.79 -20.60 -70.69
CA THR A 1078 -24.29 -21.80 -70.03
C THR A 1078 -22.89 -22.04 -70.56
N LEU A 1079 -21.89 -22.02 -69.67
CA LEU A 1079 -20.52 -22.43 -70.02
C LEU A 1079 -20.60 -23.78 -70.72
N ARG A 1080 -20.26 -23.81 -72.01
CA ARG A 1080 -20.02 -25.08 -72.69
C ARG A 1080 -18.69 -25.61 -72.16
N GLU A 1081 -18.68 -26.86 -71.73
CA GLU A 1081 -17.43 -27.55 -71.44
C GLU A 1081 -16.49 -27.41 -72.66
N PRO A 1082 -15.22 -27.03 -72.46
CA PRO A 1082 -14.27 -26.92 -73.57
C PRO A 1082 -14.14 -28.27 -74.25
N ASP A 1083 -13.86 -28.29 -75.57
CA ASP A 1083 -13.56 -29.53 -76.27
C ASP A 1083 -12.39 -30.21 -75.53
N PHE A 1084 -12.65 -31.40 -74.99
CA PHE A 1084 -11.71 -32.13 -74.14
C PHE A 1084 -10.37 -32.39 -74.87
N ASN A 1085 -10.41 -32.51 -76.20
CA ASN A 1085 -9.20 -32.65 -77.02
C ASN A 1085 -8.39 -31.34 -77.07
N GLN A 1086 -9.06 -30.20 -77.18
CA GLN A 1086 -8.43 -28.88 -77.17
C GLN A 1086 -7.86 -28.54 -75.80
N PHE A 1087 -8.56 -28.91 -74.72
CA PHE A 1087 -8.08 -28.79 -73.35
C PHE A 1087 -6.82 -29.65 -73.11
N CYS A 1088 -6.84 -30.94 -73.47
CA CYS A 1088 -5.68 -31.82 -73.33
C CYS A 1088 -4.47 -31.32 -74.13
N GLY A 1089 -4.67 -30.88 -75.39
CA GLY A 1089 -3.61 -30.34 -76.22
C GLY A 1089 -2.96 -29.09 -75.62
N ALA A 1090 -3.77 -28.13 -75.17
CA ALA A 1090 -3.26 -26.90 -74.54
C ALA A 1090 -2.61 -27.17 -73.16
N LEU A 1091 -3.11 -28.16 -72.41
CA LEU A 1091 -2.54 -28.58 -71.13
C LEU A 1091 -1.13 -29.15 -71.31
N GLY A 1092 -0.92 -29.97 -72.34
CA GLY A 1092 0.41 -30.48 -72.68
C GLY A 1092 1.41 -29.35 -72.97
N VAL A 1093 1.02 -28.40 -73.81
CA VAL A 1093 1.87 -27.23 -74.15
C VAL A 1093 2.16 -26.37 -72.91
N MET A 1094 1.15 -26.06 -72.10
CA MET A 1094 1.33 -25.25 -70.89
C MET A 1094 2.25 -25.90 -69.85
N LEU A 1095 2.16 -27.22 -69.66
CA LEU A 1095 3.04 -27.95 -68.74
C LEU A 1095 4.48 -28.03 -69.26
N GLN A 1096 4.68 -28.15 -70.57
CA GLN A 1096 6.01 -28.15 -71.20
C GLN A 1096 6.68 -26.77 -71.19
N ASP A 1097 5.90 -25.70 -71.34
CA ASP A 1097 6.40 -24.32 -71.25
C ASP A 1097 6.75 -23.95 -69.80
N ALA A 1098 5.95 -24.40 -68.83
CA ALA A 1098 6.16 -24.11 -67.41
C ALA A 1098 7.27 -24.95 -66.74
N PHE A 1099 7.46 -26.21 -67.14
CA PHE A 1099 8.37 -27.16 -66.47
C PHE A 1099 9.40 -27.81 -67.41
N GLY A 1100 9.52 -27.32 -68.64
CA GLY A 1100 10.39 -27.87 -69.68
C GLY A 1100 9.80 -29.08 -70.41
N PRO A 1101 10.33 -29.41 -71.61
CA PRO A 1101 9.78 -30.46 -72.47
C PRO A 1101 9.85 -31.87 -71.87
N ASP A 1102 10.73 -32.07 -70.89
CA ASP A 1102 11.01 -33.35 -70.24
C ASP A 1102 9.95 -33.76 -69.20
N CYS A 1103 9.06 -32.86 -68.79
CA CYS A 1103 8.10 -33.12 -67.70
C CYS A 1103 7.02 -34.16 -68.04
N LEU A 1104 6.82 -34.44 -69.35
CA LEU A 1104 5.85 -35.41 -69.88
C LEU A 1104 6.50 -36.66 -70.51
N LYS A 1105 7.73 -37.00 -70.11
CA LYS A 1105 8.50 -38.16 -70.63
C LYS A 1105 7.73 -39.49 -70.64
N ALA A 1106 6.90 -39.74 -69.62
CA ALA A 1106 6.10 -40.98 -69.52
C ALA A 1106 4.94 -41.06 -70.54
N SER A 1107 4.55 -39.93 -71.12
CA SER A 1107 3.41 -39.81 -72.06
C SER A 1107 3.85 -39.53 -73.51
N GLY A 1108 5.15 -39.58 -73.81
CA GLY A 1108 5.67 -39.31 -75.15
C GLY A 1108 5.54 -37.85 -75.60
N GLY A 1109 5.40 -36.90 -74.66
CA GLY A 1109 5.31 -35.47 -74.96
C GLY A 1109 3.95 -34.97 -75.47
N VAL A 1110 2.91 -35.81 -75.46
CA VAL A 1110 1.53 -35.42 -75.81
C VAL A 1110 0.58 -35.94 -74.73
N VAL A 1111 -0.43 -35.15 -74.36
CA VAL A 1111 -1.49 -35.58 -73.44
C VAL A 1111 -2.55 -36.35 -74.23
N ASP A 1112 -2.69 -37.66 -73.97
CA ASP A 1112 -3.71 -38.48 -74.62
C ASP A 1112 -5.11 -38.13 -74.07
N PRO A 1113 -6.05 -37.63 -74.90
CA PRO A 1113 -7.41 -37.31 -74.47
C PRO A 1113 -8.27 -38.55 -74.12
N LYS A 1114 -7.73 -39.76 -74.18
CA LYS A 1114 -8.37 -40.99 -73.66
C LYS A 1114 -7.83 -41.46 -72.31
N ALA A 1115 -6.79 -40.82 -71.77
CA ALA A 1115 -6.25 -41.16 -70.46
C ALA A 1115 -7.08 -40.51 -69.33
N ASP A 1116 -7.40 -41.27 -68.28
CA ASP A 1116 -8.08 -40.73 -67.10
C ASP A 1116 -7.13 -39.96 -66.17
N ARG A 1117 -5.82 -40.24 -66.25
CA ARG A 1117 -4.78 -39.57 -65.47
C ARG A 1117 -3.56 -39.22 -66.31
N LEU A 1118 -3.00 -38.05 -66.04
CA LEU A 1118 -1.72 -37.57 -66.56
C LEU A 1118 -0.69 -37.54 -65.43
N ARG A 1119 0.52 -38.04 -65.69
CA ARG A 1119 1.63 -38.02 -64.74
C ARG A 1119 2.70 -37.05 -65.24
N VAL A 1120 3.05 -36.07 -64.41
CA VAL A 1120 4.07 -35.05 -64.69
C VAL A 1120 5.22 -35.26 -63.71
N ASP A 1121 6.45 -35.19 -64.20
CA ASP A 1121 7.66 -35.28 -63.39
C ASP A 1121 8.41 -33.94 -63.42
N VAL A 1122 8.66 -33.34 -62.25
CA VAL A 1122 9.32 -32.04 -62.10
C VAL A 1122 10.32 -32.14 -60.95
N ASP A 1123 11.61 -32.05 -61.24
CA ASP A 1123 12.70 -32.06 -60.25
C ASP A 1123 12.54 -33.16 -59.18
N GLU A 1124 12.45 -34.42 -59.62
CA GLU A 1124 12.26 -35.64 -58.80
C GLU A 1124 10.93 -35.74 -58.02
N ASN A 1125 9.99 -34.82 -58.28
CA ASN A 1125 8.65 -34.81 -57.73
C ASN A 1125 7.62 -35.23 -58.79
N VAL A 1126 6.90 -36.30 -58.47
CA VAL A 1126 5.83 -36.84 -59.31
C VAL A 1126 4.51 -36.19 -58.93
N VAL A 1127 3.84 -35.62 -59.93
CA VAL A 1127 2.50 -35.03 -59.83
C VAL A 1127 1.53 -35.89 -60.63
N GLU A 1128 0.48 -36.41 -59.99
CA GLU A 1128 -0.65 -37.05 -60.67
C GLU A 1128 -1.78 -36.04 -60.86
N ILE A 1129 -2.25 -35.91 -62.09
CA ILE A 1129 -3.39 -35.08 -62.49
C ILE A 1129 -4.52 -36.00 -62.93
N ASP A 1130 -5.70 -35.88 -62.32
CA ASP A 1130 -6.93 -36.48 -62.80
C ASP A 1130 -7.53 -35.58 -63.88
N LEU A 1131 -7.60 -36.07 -65.13
CA LEU A 1131 -8.05 -35.28 -66.27
C LEU A 1131 -9.58 -35.10 -66.30
N LYS A 1132 -10.35 -35.95 -65.61
CA LYS A 1132 -11.81 -35.84 -65.50
C LYS A 1132 -12.23 -35.04 -64.27
N GLY A 1133 -11.55 -35.23 -63.14
CA GLY A 1133 -11.82 -34.53 -61.88
C GLY A 1133 -11.13 -33.16 -61.74
N LEU A 1134 -10.16 -32.86 -62.61
CA LEU A 1134 -9.24 -31.70 -62.51
C LEU A 1134 -8.52 -31.60 -61.15
N THR A 1135 -8.38 -32.72 -60.43
CA THR A 1135 -7.67 -32.78 -59.16
C THR A 1135 -6.21 -33.13 -59.37
N VAL A 1136 -5.33 -32.55 -58.57
CA VAL A 1136 -3.88 -32.76 -58.62
C VAL A 1136 -3.42 -33.33 -57.28
N LYS A 1137 -2.47 -34.27 -57.30
CA LYS A 1137 -1.83 -34.82 -56.10
C LYS A 1137 -0.32 -34.91 -56.28
N CYS A 1138 0.45 -34.40 -55.32
CA CYS A 1138 1.88 -34.56 -55.23
C CYS A 1138 2.28 -34.98 -53.81
N LEU A 1139 2.73 -36.24 -53.65
CA LEU A 1139 3.06 -36.81 -52.34
C LEU A 1139 4.25 -36.16 -51.63
N LYS A 1140 5.10 -35.42 -52.35
CA LYS A 1140 6.35 -34.83 -51.83
C LYS A 1140 6.35 -33.31 -51.72
N ASN A 1141 5.55 -32.59 -52.52
CA ASN A 1141 5.66 -31.13 -52.64
C ASN A 1141 4.30 -30.43 -52.79
N SER A 1142 3.78 -29.93 -51.67
CA SER A 1142 2.52 -29.19 -51.57
C SER A 1142 2.51 -27.89 -52.40
N LYS A 1143 3.64 -27.19 -52.50
CA LYS A 1143 3.73 -25.94 -53.31
C LYS A 1143 3.59 -26.24 -54.80
N LEU A 1144 4.22 -27.33 -55.28
CA LEU A 1144 4.10 -27.78 -56.66
C LEU A 1144 2.67 -28.26 -56.98
N GLU A 1145 2.03 -28.98 -56.06
CA GLU A 1145 0.61 -29.39 -56.19
C GLU A 1145 -0.31 -28.19 -56.39
N GLN A 1146 -0.21 -27.17 -55.52
CA GLN A 1146 -1.02 -25.96 -55.61
C GLN A 1146 -0.77 -25.19 -56.91
N LEU A 1147 0.48 -25.10 -57.36
CA LEU A 1147 0.90 -24.37 -58.56
C LEU A 1147 0.36 -25.05 -59.84
N VAL A 1148 0.51 -26.37 -59.96
CA VAL A 1148 -0.03 -27.15 -61.09
C VAL A 1148 -1.56 -27.13 -61.10
N HIS A 1149 -2.20 -27.26 -59.94
CA HIS A 1149 -3.67 -27.17 -59.80
C HIS A 1149 -4.21 -25.79 -60.18
N ALA A 1150 -3.49 -24.70 -59.84
CA ALA A 1150 -3.85 -23.35 -60.26
C ALA A 1150 -3.71 -23.14 -61.78
N MET A 1151 -2.66 -23.69 -62.40
CA MET A 1151 -2.47 -23.66 -63.86
C MET A 1151 -3.61 -24.38 -64.59
N ILE A 1152 -3.93 -25.61 -64.17
CA ILE A 1152 -5.02 -26.42 -64.76
C ILE A 1152 -6.38 -25.70 -64.68
N ARG A 1153 -6.71 -25.13 -63.51
CA ARG A 1153 -7.96 -24.36 -63.34
C ARG A 1153 -8.01 -23.12 -64.23
N ARG A 1154 -6.90 -22.37 -64.33
CA ARG A 1154 -6.81 -21.20 -65.22
C ARG A 1154 -7.00 -21.60 -66.68
N LEU A 1155 -6.34 -22.66 -67.13
CA LEU A 1155 -6.46 -23.15 -68.50
C LEU A 1155 -7.89 -23.61 -68.82
N ASN A 1156 -8.51 -24.41 -67.95
CA ASN A 1156 -9.89 -24.86 -68.13
C ASN A 1156 -10.85 -23.67 -68.24
N HIS A 1157 -10.62 -22.65 -67.40
CA HIS A 1157 -11.42 -21.44 -67.40
C HIS A 1157 -11.18 -20.56 -68.65
N SER A 1158 -9.95 -20.45 -69.15
CA SER A 1158 -9.63 -19.71 -70.38
C SER A 1158 -10.11 -20.38 -71.67
N LEU A 1159 -10.29 -21.71 -71.67
CA LEU A 1159 -10.79 -22.46 -72.83
C LEU A 1159 -12.30 -22.67 -72.83
N SER A 1160 -12.97 -22.48 -71.68
CA SER A 1160 -14.44 -22.47 -71.60
C SER A 1160 -14.98 -21.17 -72.23
N PRO A 1161 -15.64 -21.20 -73.40
CA PRO A 1161 -16.14 -19.97 -74.02
C PRO A 1161 -17.34 -19.43 -73.23
N VAL A 1162 -17.41 -18.10 -73.10
CA VAL A 1162 -18.62 -17.38 -72.68
C VAL A 1162 -19.61 -17.34 -73.84
#